data_AF-A0A7U9TIM5-F1
#
_entry.id   AF-A0A7U9TIM5-F1
#
_cell.length_a   1.000
_cell.length_b   1.000
_cell.length_c   1.000
_cell.angle_alpha   90.00
_cell.angle_beta   90.00
_cell.angle_gamma   90.00
#
_symmetry.space_group_name_H-M   'P 1'
#
loop_
_entity.id
_entity.type
_entity.pdbx_description
1 polymer ?
#
loop_
_entity_poly.entity_id
_entity_poly.type
_entity_poly.pdbx_seq_one_letter_code
_entity_poly.pdbx_strand_id
1 'polypeptide(L)'
;MRKILLTITFIIIMLGIYGCENTDLPITGIPTISNIEDITFTIGDETPNYLEDVTAYDHLGQMIVSINVDDSEVDYTQPGNYNVYYKVTDTQGSKITATITVTVKALDVEIDYIFPQFEGIKEITYYIGQDVPDYQSDITASDEIEGDLTDDIIYDEGLLDYEVAGVYPIHLVVYDGSGNRKTASFTITVIDNQQPLITGYNRIYYYIGEQLPDYLKLIDANDQEDGDLSELVLVDDTLVDLTTPGIYPLYYSVSDSFGYDVEQVVSVQVMENDNTHQTTDLNLYYINDTHGSILEDDSEMGLAKLGNVILDEYNTNPYETVFLSGGDLLQGNVLSNYFYGSSMIDMFNYMNLDVFTLGNHEFDWGVDVITEYFNPNTLGTQANYPLLGANVFYKDTEVRPDYIDAYAILNKGDLKIGVVGVIGEGIESSIAKSRIEDYEFADPTYWTSYYTELLRTEFDVDIVFAIIHDSDSYFNNSISSAQGDYKVDAIFNGHSHQTYVDIINGIPVIQSASNARALGHIEFSVNSNQEISAYQAENLNSYNDTRLNSEFPGLATLINTYVAQIEPLLNEVIIYSSRDYGKTELTEFMAKIIRQAAGSDVGIHNSGGTREVLNQGQAMTIGTTYEIFPFDNQIISAKILGVELISLLNNSSVEYSLREGLNVSDILPGAYYWVSTNDYVFGNYDAFQNYAELYKPGTVDRIAFEDELRRQAETSTEFIID
;
A
#
# COMPACT_ATOMS: atom_id res chain seq x y z
N MET A 1 -53.61 21.22 60.72
CA MET A 1 -54.67 21.32 61.75
C MET A 1 -54.91 19.92 62.34
N ARG A 2 -55.41 19.83 63.59
CA ARG A 2 -56.42 18.90 64.16
C ARG A 2 -56.93 17.74 63.24
N LYS A 3 -57.22 16.50 63.67
CA LYS A 3 -57.37 15.75 64.96
C LYS A 3 -57.34 14.22 64.62
N ILE A 4 -56.92 13.22 65.44
CA ILE A 4 -57.48 12.66 66.72
C ILE A 4 -58.90 12.05 66.51
N LEU A 5 -59.28 10.77 66.81
CA LEU A 5 -59.23 9.99 68.08
C LEU A 5 -59.72 8.49 67.96
N LEU A 6 -59.54 7.67 69.03
CA LEU A 6 -60.36 6.52 69.52
C LEU A 6 -60.18 5.08 68.88
N THR A 7 -60.74 3.99 69.46
CA THR A 7 -60.19 3.12 70.56
C THR A 7 -61.10 1.90 70.94
N ILE A 8 -60.51 0.70 71.24
CA ILE A 8 -61.08 -0.51 71.93
C ILE A 8 -62.14 -1.39 71.19
N THR A 9 -62.48 -2.67 71.47
CA THR A 9 -61.81 -3.95 71.96
C THR A 9 -62.84 -4.87 72.71
N PHE A 10 -62.78 -6.22 72.60
CA PHE A 10 -63.66 -7.16 73.36
C PHE A 10 -63.02 -8.54 73.71
N ILE A 11 -63.49 -9.22 74.79
CA ILE A 11 -62.93 -10.48 75.38
C ILE A 11 -64.05 -11.36 75.99
N ILE A 12 -63.91 -12.71 75.97
CA ILE A 12 -64.62 -13.69 76.86
C ILE A 12 -63.66 -14.86 77.25
N ILE A 13 -63.78 -15.41 78.47
CA ILE A 13 -62.96 -16.52 79.06
C ILE A 13 -63.84 -17.47 79.93
N MET A 14 -63.46 -18.75 80.11
CA MET A 14 -63.92 -19.64 81.21
C MET A 14 -62.83 -20.68 81.65
N LEU A 15 -62.98 -21.37 82.81
CA LEU A 15 -61.85 -21.99 83.58
C LEU A 15 -62.25 -23.19 84.52
N GLY A 16 -61.29 -24.02 85.01
CA GLY A 16 -61.46 -25.15 86.00
C GLY A 16 -60.15 -25.62 86.73
N ILE A 17 -60.20 -26.35 87.89
CA ILE A 17 -59.11 -26.41 88.96
C ILE A 17 -59.01 -27.74 89.82
N TYR A 18 -57.83 -28.10 90.44
CA TYR A 18 -57.47 -28.82 91.76
C TYR A 18 -56.26 -29.86 91.71
N GLY A 19 -55.49 -30.33 92.74
CA GLY A 19 -55.16 -29.91 94.16
C GLY A 19 -54.56 -30.99 95.18
N CYS A 20 -53.40 -30.72 95.87
CA CYS A 20 -52.80 -31.29 97.17
C CYS A 20 -52.20 -32.76 97.23
N GLU A 21 -51.41 -33.34 98.21
CA GLU A 21 -50.79 -32.99 99.56
C GLU A 21 -49.52 -33.89 99.96
N ASN A 22 -49.03 -34.03 101.24
CA ASN A 22 -47.62 -34.48 101.64
C ASN A 22 -47.31 -35.10 103.09
N THR A 23 -46.09 -35.65 103.47
CA THR A 23 -45.46 -35.84 104.88
C THR A 23 -44.01 -36.52 105.04
N ASP A 24 -43.40 -36.58 106.28
CA ASP A 24 -41.93 -36.47 106.69
C ASP A 24 -41.06 -37.65 107.30
N LEU A 25 -39.72 -37.43 107.59
CA LEU A 25 -38.94 -38.10 108.70
C LEU A 25 -37.66 -37.44 109.42
N PRO A 26 -36.33 -37.62 109.07
CA PRO A 26 -35.22 -37.84 110.06
C PRO A 26 -33.91 -36.93 110.07
N ILE A 27 -32.82 -37.26 110.83
CA ILE A 27 -31.54 -36.49 111.08
C ILE A 27 -30.22 -37.31 110.89
N THR A 28 -29.11 -36.70 110.39
CA THR A 28 -27.80 -37.33 109.99
C THR A 28 -26.53 -36.45 110.23
N GLY A 29 -25.32 -36.86 109.75
CA GLY A 29 -24.03 -36.12 109.88
C GLY A 29 -23.00 -36.40 108.76
N ILE A 30 -22.32 -35.36 108.24
CA ILE A 30 -21.84 -35.28 106.83
C ILE A 30 -20.41 -35.84 106.54
N PRO A 31 -20.18 -36.53 105.39
CA PRO A 31 -18.85 -36.89 104.86
C PRO A 31 -18.01 -35.72 104.29
N THR A 32 -16.75 -35.99 103.96
CA THR A 32 -15.77 -35.07 103.35
C THR A 32 -15.13 -35.63 102.06
N ILE A 33 -14.69 -34.74 101.17
CA ILE A 33 -13.95 -35.05 99.92
C ILE A 33 -12.65 -34.24 99.85
N SER A 34 -11.65 -34.69 99.11
CA SER A 34 -10.33 -34.04 98.95
C SER A 34 -9.70 -34.35 97.59
N ASN A 35 -8.66 -33.57 97.22
CA ASN A 35 -7.94 -33.61 95.95
C ASN A 35 -8.81 -33.22 94.73
N ILE A 36 -9.53 -32.09 94.81
CA ILE A 36 -10.28 -31.53 93.68
C ILE A 36 -9.80 -30.07 93.45
N GLU A 37 -9.48 -29.73 92.20
CA GLU A 37 -8.95 -28.42 91.78
C GLU A 37 -9.56 -28.01 90.42
N ASP A 38 -9.50 -26.73 90.07
CA ASP A 38 -10.04 -26.19 88.82
C ASP A 38 -9.17 -26.57 87.60
N ILE A 39 -9.79 -26.81 86.44
CA ILE A 39 -9.14 -27.35 85.23
C ILE A 39 -9.27 -26.37 84.04
N THR A 40 -8.32 -26.43 83.10
CA THR A 40 -8.40 -25.73 81.79
C THR A 40 -8.29 -26.74 80.65
N PHE A 41 -9.05 -26.51 79.58
CA PHE A 41 -9.20 -27.40 78.42
C PHE A 41 -9.26 -26.57 77.12
N THR A 42 -8.70 -27.06 76.02
CA THR A 42 -8.78 -26.41 74.70
C THR A 42 -9.68 -27.22 73.77
N ILE A 43 -10.52 -26.55 72.97
CA ILE A 43 -11.44 -27.20 72.04
C ILE A 43 -10.62 -27.97 70.99
N GLY A 44 -10.59 -29.30 71.13
CA GLY A 44 -9.76 -30.21 70.34
C GLY A 44 -8.97 -31.23 71.18
N ASP A 45 -8.74 -30.93 72.46
CA ASP A 45 -8.05 -31.83 73.41
C ASP A 45 -8.94 -33.04 73.82
N GLU A 46 -8.34 -34.07 74.44
CA GLU A 46 -9.10 -35.13 75.12
C GLU A 46 -9.73 -34.62 76.44
N THR A 47 -10.94 -35.07 76.78
CA THR A 47 -11.69 -34.55 77.93
C THR A 47 -11.09 -34.98 79.29
N PRO A 48 -11.06 -34.10 80.31
CA PRO A 48 -10.37 -34.39 81.58
C PRO A 48 -10.96 -35.58 82.37
N ASN A 49 -10.09 -36.35 83.03
CA ASN A 49 -10.47 -37.43 83.94
C ASN A 49 -10.71 -36.93 85.37
N TYR A 50 -11.93 -36.50 85.68
CA TYR A 50 -12.28 -35.91 86.97
C TYR A 50 -12.11 -36.82 88.21
N LEU A 51 -11.94 -38.13 88.06
CA LEU A 51 -11.79 -39.07 89.19
C LEU A 51 -10.34 -39.43 89.52
N GLU A 52 -9.36 -38.82 88.85
CA GLU A 52 -7.93 -39.05 89.11
C GLU A 52 -7.51 -38.50 90.48
N ASP A 53 -6.91 -39.33 91.33
CA ASP A 53 -6.47 -39.06 92.72
C ASP A 53 -7.50 -38.45 93.71
N VAL A 54 -8.77 -38.27 93.30
CA VAL A 54 -9.86 -37.79 94.16
C VAL A 54 -10.23 -38.83 95.23
N THR A 55 -10.35 -38.41 96.50
CA THR A 55 -10.73 -39.30 97.61
C THR A 55 -11.78 -38.73 98.54
N ALA A 56 -12.59 -39.59 99.16
CA ALA A 56 -13.66 -39.20 100.08
C ALA A 56 -13.79 -40.17 101.27
N TYR A 57 -14.26 -39.65 102.41
CA TYR A 57 -14.36 -40.35 103.69
C TYR A 57 -15.62 -39.92 104.45
N ASP A 58 -16.19 -40.82 105.25
CA ASP A 58 -17.32 -40.50 106.14
C ASP A 58 -16.89 -39.80 107.45
N HIS A 59 -17.88 -39.36 108.24
CA HIS A 59 -17.62 -38.65 109.50
C HIS A 59 -16.98 -39.53 110.60
N LEU A 60 -16.78 -40.83 110.36
CA LEU A 60 -16.05 -41.77 111.21
C LEU A 60 -14.65 -42.08 110.67
N GLY A 61 -14.29 -41.52 109.51
CA GLY A 61 -13.00 -41.71 108.84
C GLY A 61 -12.94 -42.94 107.93
N GLN A 62 -14.07 -43.60 107.62
CA GLN A 62 -14.09 -44.71 106.68
C GLN A 62 -14.16 -44.21 105.23
N MET A 63 -13.31 -44.75 104.36
CA MET A 63 -13.25 -44.38 102.94
C MET A 63 -14.57 -44.69 102.21
N ILE A 64 -15.07 -43.72 101.45
CA ILE A 64 -16.24 -43.86 100.58
C ILE A 64 -15.77 -44.07 99.15
N VAL A 65 -15.85 -45.32 98.67
CA VAL A 65 -15.39 -45.74 97.34
C VAL A 65 -16.30 -45.30 96.17
N SER A 66 -17.40 -44.60 96.46
CA SER A 66 -18.37 -44.15 95.47
C SER A 66 -18.45 -42.61 95.48
N ILE A 67 -17.70 -42.01 94.58
CA ILE A 67 -17.74 -40.58 94.27
C ILE A 67 -18.40 -40.45 92.90
N ASN A 68 -19.55 -39.76 92.83
CA ASN A 68 -20.22 -39.50 91.58
C ASN A 68 -19.85 -38.09 91.10
N VAL A 69 -19.14 -38.00 89.97
CA VAL A 69 -18.94 -36.74 89.27
C VAL A 69 -20.14 -36.46 88.36
N ASP A 70 -20.53 -35.20 88.27
CA ASP A 70 -21.52 -34.67 87.33
C ASP A 70 -20.90 -33.44 86.66
N ASP A 71 -20.40 -33.63 85.45
CA ASP A 71 -19.84 -32.60 84.56
C ASP A 71 -20.83 -32.19 83.45
N SER A 72 -22.12 -32.51 83.61
CA SER A 72 -23.15 -32.28 82.58
C SER A 72 -23.44 -30.81 82.26
N GLU A 73 -22.90 -29.87 83.03
CA GLU A 73 -22.89 -28.43 82.74
C GLU A 73 -21.70 -27.99 81.85
N VAL A 74 -20.71 -28.85 81.59
CA VAL A 74 -19.51 -28.51 80.79
C VAL A 74 -19.74 -28.71 79.29
N ASP A 75 -19.80 -27.61 78.54
CA ASP A 75 -19.79 -27.64 77.08
C ASP A 75 -18.35 -27.52 76.55
N TYR A 76 -17.72 -28.68 76.33
CA TYR A 76 -16.38 -28.78 75.71
C TYR A 76 -16.29 -28.27 74.27
N THR A 77 -17.38 -27.75 73.68
CA THR A 77 -17.40 -27.15 72.33
C THR A 77 -17.54 -25.62 72.34
N GLN A 78 -17.77 -25.00 73.50
CA GLN A 78 -17.92 -23.55 73.63
C GLN A 78 -16.92 -22.96 74.64
N PRO A 79 -16.18 -21.88 74.31
CA PRO A 79 -15.31 -21.23 75.27
C PRO A 79 -16.10 -20.62 76.44
N GLY A 80 -15.77 -21.02 77.67
CA GLY A 80 -16.55 -20.65 78.85
C GLY A 80 -16.03 -21.30 80.13
N ASN A 81 -16.62 -20.89 81.26
CA ASN A 81 -16.32 -21.43 82.59
C ASN A 81 -17.54 -22.22 83.08
N TYR A 82 -17.36 -23.51 83.34
CA TYR A 82 -18.42 -24.46 83.65
C TYR A 82 -18.17 -25.16 84.98
N ASN A 83 -19.22 -25.57 85.69
CA ASN A 83 -19.09 -26.22 86.99
C ASN A 83 -19.13 -27.75 86.86
N VAL A 84 -18.26 -28.43 87.61
CA VAL A 84 -18.28 -29.89 87.78
C VAL A 84 -18.54 -30.24 89.24
N TYR A 85 -19.51 -31.11 89.50
CA TYR A 85 -20.01 -31.38 90.85
C TYR A 85 -19.66 -32.78 91.32
N TYR A 86 -18.86 -32.87 92.39
CA TYR A 86 -18.52 -34.11 93.07
C TYR A 86 -19.54 -34.41 94.17
N LYS A 87 -20.34 -35.47 93.98
CA LYS A 87 -21.45 -35.87 94.86
C LYS A 87 -21.09 -37.16 95.59
N VAL A 88 -21.04 -37.10 96.92
CA VAL A 88 -20.68 -38.23 97.79
C VAL A 88 -21.80 -38.48 98.80
N THR A 89 -22.13 -39.76 99.04
CA THR A 89 -23.09 -40.20 100.05
C THR A 89 -22.42 -41.23 100.97
N ASP A 90 -22.50 -41.04 102.29
CA ASP A 90 -21.97 -42.00 103.26
C ASP A 90 -22.89 -43.24 103.43
N THR A 91 -22.42 -44.24 104.17
CA THR A 91 -23.17 -45.49 104.42
C THR A 91 -24.43 -45.29 105.28
N GLN A 92 -24.61 -44.13 105.89
CA GLN A 92 -25.76 -43.74 106.72
C GLN A 92 -26.72 -42.79 105.98
N GLY A 93 -26.43 -42.46 104.71
CA GLY A 93 -27.27 -41.64 103.83
C GLY A 93 -26.96 -40.13 103.83
N SER A 94 -25.95 -39.69 104.58
CA SER A 94 -25.54 -38.27 104.65
C SER A 94 -24.78 -37.87 103.38
N LYS A 95 -25.03 -36.67 102.86
CA LYS A 95 -24.52 -36.24 101.54
C LYS A 95 -23.72 -34.96 101.58
N ILE A 96 -22.65 -34.91 100.80
CA ILE A 96 -21.92 -33.67 100.45
C ILE A 96 -21.85 -33.54 98.92
N THR A 97 -21.92 -32.30 98.46
CA THR A 97 -21.55 -31.91 97.09
C THR A 97 -20.43 -30.88 97.19
N ALA A 98 -19.37 -31.05 96.41
CA ALA A 98 -18.33 -30.05 96.18
C ALA A 98 -18.27 -29.71 94.68
N THR A 99 -17.68 -28.56 94.33
CA THR A 99 -17.67 -28.04 92.95
C THR A 99 -16.28 -27.53 92.59
N ILE A 100 -15.86 -27.81 91.36
CA ILE A 100 -14.72 -27.18 90.68
C ILE A 100 -15.20 -26.45 89.41
N THR A 101 -14.37 -25.58 88.86
CA THR A 101 -14.58 -24.89 87.59
C THR A 101 -13.70 -25.47 86.49
N VAL A 102 -14.25 -25.63 85.29
CA VAL A 102 -13.53 -26.03 84.08
C VAL A 102 -13.59 -24.88 83.07
N THR A 103 -12.42 -24.43 82.62
CA THR A 103 -12.25 -23.31 81.68
C THR A 103 -11.95 -23.83 80.27
N VAL A 104 -12.90 -23.68 79.35
CA VAL A 104 -12.78 -24.10 77.94
C VAL A 104 -12.27 -22.93 77.08
N LYS A 105 -11.33 -23.19 76.16
CA LYS A 105 -10.71 -22.19 75.26
C LYS A 105 -10.79 -22.59 73.78
N ALA A 106 -10.80 -21.60 72.90
CA ALA A 106 -10.74 -21.80 71.44
C ALA A 106 -9.33 -22.12 70.93
N LEU A 107 -9.26 -22.54 69.66
CA LEU A 107 -8.05 -22.84 68.90
C LEU A 107 -7.84 -21.76 67.82
N ASP A 108 -6.63 -21.20 67.73
CA ASP A 108 -6.24 -20.20 66.72
C ASP A 108 -5.52 -20.85 65.52
N VAL A 109 -5.61 -20.23 64.35
CA VAL A 109 -4.92 -20.61 63.10
C VAL A 109 -4.43 -19.33 62.41
N GLU A 110 -3.17 -19.28 62.00
CA GLU A 110 -2.59 -18.15 61.26
C GLU A 110 -2.94 -18.23 59.76
N ILE A 111 -3.02 -17.07 59.11
CA ILE A 111 -3.35 -16.91 57.69
C ILE A 111 -2.22 -16.08 57.06
N ASP A 112 -1.77 -16.52 55.89
CA ASP A 112 -0.76 -15.86 55.08
C ASP A 112 -1.36 -14.77 54.17
N TYR A 113 -0.57 -13.74 53.89
CA TYR A 113 -0.93 -12.52 53.17
C TYR A 113 0.23 -11.97 52.32
N ILE A 114 1.32 -12.72 52.13
CA ILE A 114 2.38 -12.36 51.19
C ILE A 114 1.85 -12.60 49.76
N PHE A 115 2.49 -12.00 48.75
CA PHE A 115 2.10 -12.19 47.35
C PHE A 115 3.34 -12.60 46.55
N PRO A 116 3.24 -13.60 45.66
CA PRO A 116 4.35 -13.96 44.79
C PRO A 116 4.81 -12.79 43.91
N GLN A 117 6.05 -12.91 43.42
CA GLN A 117 6.76 -11.92 42.62
C GLN A 117 7.25 -12.56 41.33
N PHE A 118 7.45 -11.73 40.29
CA PHE A 118 8.00 -12.15 39.00
C PHE A 118 9.36 -11.49 38.79
N GLU A 119 10.33 -12.22 38.23
CA GLU A 119 11.57 -11.67 37.68
C GLU A 119 11.71 -12.05 36.19
N GLY A 120 12.66 -11.41 35.48
CA GLY A 120 12.99 -11.74 34.09
C GLY A 120 12.17 -11.04 32.99
N ILE A 121 10.96 -10.56 33.31
CA ILE A 121 10.03 -9.92 32.36
C ILE A 121 10.66 -8.73 31.62
N LYS A 122 10.59 -8.76 30.28
CA LYS A 122 11.09 -7.74 29.32
C LYS A 122 10.07 -7.58 28.17
N GLU A 123 10.09 -6.45 27.49
CA GLU A 123 9.46 -6.29 26.17
C GLU A 123 10.33 -6.98 25.11
N ILE A 124 9.71 -7.51 24.05
CA ILE A 124 10.38 -8.31 23.01
C ILE A 124 9.99 -7.76 21.64
N THR A 125 10.97 -7.64 20.74
CA THR A 125 10.74 -7.48 19.29
C THR A 125 11.09 -8.79 18.61
N TYR A 126 10.28 -9.19 17.62
CA TYR A 126 10.48 -10.35 16.78
C TYR A 126 10.19 -9.96 15.33
N TYR A 127 11.05 -10.37 14.40
CA TYR A 127 10.83 -10.15 12.98
C TYR A 127 10.35 -11.46 12.33
N ILE A 128 9.38 -11.38 11.44
CA ILE A 128 8.79 -12.57 10.79
C ILE A 128 9.89 -13.35 10.06
N GLY A 129 9.94 -14.66 10.28
CA GLY A 129 10.98 -15.56 9.74
C GLY A 129 12.15 -15.87 10.70
N GLN A 130 12.31 -15.13 11.81
CA GLN A 130 13.30 -15.44 12.83
C GLN A 130 12.94 -16.69 13.65
N ASP A 131 13.90 -17.24 14.42
CA ASP A 131 13.61 -18.23 15.46
C ASP A 131 12.68 -17.63 16.54
N VAL A 132 11.56 -18.30 16.82
CA VAL A 132 10.54 -17.85 17.78
C VAL A 132 11.14 -17.71 19.20
N PRO A 133 10.95 -16.56 19.89
CA PRO A 133 11.61 -16.28 21.16
C PRO A 133 11.07 -17.12 22.32
N ASP A 134 11.94 -17.94 22.94
CA ASP A 134 11.63 -18.70 24.16
C ASP A 134 11.66 -17.80 25.41
N TYR A 135 10.69 -16.91 25.51
CA TYR A 135 10.53 -15.99 26.64
C TYR A 135 10.09 -16.67 27.93
N GLN A 136 9.47 -17.85 27.85
CA GLN A 136 9.03 -18.61 29.03
C GLN A 136 10.24 -19.13 29.81
N SER A 137 11.35 -19.45 29.14
CA SER A 137 12.63 -19.84 29.79
C SER A 137 13.31 -18.72 30.60
N ASP A 138 12.97 -17.46 30.32
CA ASP A 138 13.68 -16.27 30.78
C ASP A 138 12.93 -15.56 31.95
N ILE A 139 11.70 -16.00 32.25
CA ILE A 139 10.79 -15.45 33.26
C ILE A 139 10.63 -16.44 34.43
N THR A 140 10.73 -15.94 35.66
CA THR A 140 10.62 -16.76 36.89
C THR A 140 9.62 -16.17 37.87
N ALA A 141 9.09 -16.99 38.78
CA ALA A 141 8.20 -16.57 39.85
C ALA A 141 8.59 -17.17 41.20
N SER A 142 8.41 -16.41 42.28
CA SER A 142 8.70 -16.90 43.64
C SER A 142 7.90 -16.19 44.73
N ASP A 143 7.79 -16.85 45.89
CA ASP A 143 7.20 -16.35 47.13
C ASP A 143 8.17 -16.49 48.32
N GLU A 144 8.00 -15.68 49.37
CA GLU A 144 8.87 -15.67 50.57
C GLU A 144 8.67 -16.89 51.49
N ILE A 145 7.54 -17.60 51.40
CA ILE A 145 7.18 -18.76 52.23
C ILE A 145 7.27 -20.07 51.43
N GLU A 146 6.71 -20.11 50.22
CA GLU A 146 6.67 -21.35 49.42
C GLU A 146 7.92 -21.56 48.53
N GLY A 147 8.62 -20.49 48.16
CA GLY A 147 9.86 -20.55 47.38
C GLY A 147 9.64 -20.36 45.88
N ASP A 148 10.13 -21.29 45.05
CA ASP A 148 10.05 -21.22 43.59
C ASP A 148 8.66 -21.66 43.09
N LEU A 149 8.03 -20.81 42.28
CA LEU A 149 6.69 -20.98 41.70
C LEU A 149 6.74 -20.84 40.17
N THR A 150 7.91 -20.98 39.55
CA THR A 150 8.10 -20.77 38.11
C THR A 150 7.31 -21.76 37.25
N ASP A 151 7.21 -23.02 37.67
CA ASP A 151 6.39 -24.06 37.01
C ASP A 151 4.87 -23.80 37.14
N ASP A 152 4.44 -22.93 38.07
CA ASP A 152 3.04 -22.56 38.33
C ASP A 152 2.61 -21.24 37.65
N ILE A 153 3.48 -20.66 36.80
CA ILE A 153 3.14 -19.48 35.99
C ILE A 153 2.13 -19.85 34.89
N ILE A 154 0.98 -19.18 34.91
CA ILE A 154 -0.03 -19.25 33.85
C ILE A 154 0.22 -18.10 32.88
N TYR A 155 0.64 -18.44 31.66
CA TYR A 155 0.73 -17.53 30.52
C TYR A 155 -0.63 -17.48 29.79
N ASP A 156 -1.11 -16.27 29.54
CA ASP A 156 -2.25 -15.95 28.67
C ASP A 156 -1.72 -15.13 27.49
N GLU A 157 -1.47 -15.83 26.39
CA GLU A 157 -0.86 -15.31 25.16
C GLU A 157 -1.93 -14.69 24.22
N GLY A 158 -3.22 -14.77 24.59
CA GLY A 158 -4.33 -14.10 23.93
C GLY A 158 -4.55 -14.50 22.47
N LEU A 159 -4.05 -13.66 21.57
CA LEU A 159 -4.12 -13.83 20.11
C LEU A 159 -2.74 -13.60 19.46
N LEU A 160 -1.65 -13.90 20.18
CA LEU A 160 -0.29 -13.89 19.65
C LEU A 160 -0.21 -14.71 18.35
N ASP A 161 0.21 -14.05 17.28
CA ASP A 161 0.39 -14.65 15.97
C ASP A 161 1.73 -14.15 15.42
N TYR A 162 2.68 -15.08 15.20
CA TYR A 162 4.02 -14.75 14.73
C TYR A 162 4.08 -14.54 13.21
N GLU A 163 2.98 -14.78 12.49
CA GLU A 163 2.87 -14.56 11.04
C GLU A 163 2.13 -13.25 10.71
N VAL A 164 1.85 -12.40 11.72
CA VAL A 164 1.07 -11.16 11.57
C VAL A 164 1.75 -10.02 12.35
N ALA A 165 2.12 -8.94 11.65
CA ALA A 165 2.70 -7.77 12.30
C ALA A 165 1.73 -7.10 13.29
N GLY A 166 2.19 -6.82 14.51
CA GLY A 166 1.33 -6.34 15.59
C GLY A 166 2.01 -6.28 16.96
N VAL A 167 1.32 -5.68 17.94
CA VAL A 167 1.78 -5.59 19.34
C VAL A 167 0.88 -6.45 20.22
N TYR A 168 1.43 -7.55 20.72
CA TYR A 168 0.71 -8.60 21.43
C TYR A 168 1.02 -8.56 22.93
N PRO A 169 0.05 -8.17 23.79
CA PRO A 169 0.24 -8.18 25.23
C PRO A 169 0.13 -9.61 25.77
N ILE A 170 1.20 -10.11 26.37
CA ILE A 170 1.23 -11.40 27.08
C ILE A 170 0.91 -11.12 28.55
N HIS A 171 -0.10 -11.79 29.08
CA HIS A 171 -0.53 -11.65 30.47
C HIS A 171 -0.05 -12.86 31.30
N LEU A 172 0.49 -12.59 32.50
CA LEU A 172 0.98 -13.62 33.40
C LEU A 172 0.16 -13.62 34.69
N VAL A 173 -0.14 -14.81 35.21
CA VAL A 173 -0.79 -15.01 36.51
C VAL A 173 -0.06 -16.11 37.27
N VAL A 174 0.22 -15.89 38.55
CA VAL A 174 0.73 -16.94 39.46
C VAL A 174 0.01 -16.83 40.81
N TYR A 175 -0.15 -17.97 41.47
CA TYR A 175 -0.79 -18.11 42.78
C TYR A 175 0.14 -18.86 43.73
N ASP A 176 0.07 -18.57 45.02
CA ASP A 176 0.60 -19.44 46.07
C ASP A 176 -0.48 -20.45 46.55
N GLY A 177 -0.07 -21.43 47.35
CA GLY A 177 -0.94 -22.42 48.00
C GLY A 177 -1.89 -21.83 49.06
N SER A 178 -1.63 -20.61 49.53
CA SER A 178 -2.54 -19.81 50.37
C SER A 178 -3.69 -19.18 49.57
N GLY A 179 -3.52 -19.02 48.25
CA GLY A 179 -4.46 -18.44 47.31
C GLY A 179 -4.25 -16.95 47.00
N ASN A 180 -3.14 -16.34 47.41
CA ASN A 180 -2.81 -14.97 47.00
C ASN A 180 -2.37 -14.98 45.52
N ARG A 181 -2.74 -13.91 44.80
CA ARG A 181 -2.65 -13.86 43.33
C ARG A 181 -1.80 -12.70 42.86
N LYS A 182 -0.76 -12.98 42.08
CA LYS A 182 0.03 -11.96 41.35
C LYS A 182 -0.32 -11.96 39.86
N THR A 183 -0.17 -10.81 39.23
CA THR A 183 -0.22 -10.65 37.78
C THR A 183 0.85 -9.70 37.27
N ALA A 184 1.31 -9.95 36.04
CA ALA A 184 2.19 -9.07 35.28
C ALA A 184 1.83 -9.12 33.78
N SER A 185 2.50 -8.32 32.97
CA SER A 185 2.40 -8.37 31.51
C SER A 185 3.60 -7.71 30.84
N PHE A 186 3.90 -8.16 29.63
CA PHE A 186 4.82 -7.51 28.68
C PHE A 186 4.23 -7.56 27.27
N THR A 187 4.91 -6.99 26.29
CA THR A 187 4.51 -7.03 24.88
C THR A 187 5.54 -7.76 24.03
N ILE A 188 5.05 -8.56 23.09
CA ILE A 188 5.80 -9.02 21.91
C ILE A 188 5.36 -8.15 20.74
N THR A 189 6.29 -7.44 20.13
CA THR A 189 6.09 -6.68 18.90
C THR A 189 6.57 -7.53 17.73
N VAL A 190 5.64 -8.03 16.92
CA VAL A 190 5.93 -8.72 15.67
C VAL A 190 6.05 -7.65 14.58
N ILE A 191 7.17 -7.64 13.86
CA ILE A 191 7.48 -6.73 12.76
C ILE A 191 7.64 -7.57 11.48
N ASP A 192 7.06 -7.11 10.38
CA ASP A 192 7.22 -7.75 9.07
C ASP A 192 8.65 -7.52 8.54
N ASN A 193 9.30 -8.56 8.02
CA ASN A 193 10.67 -8.46 7.51
C ASN A 193 10.61 -7.95 6.06
N GLN A 194 11.39 -6.91 5.74
CA GLN A 194 11.44 -6.41 4.37
C GLN A 194 12.39 -7.27 3.52
N GLN A 195 12.35 -7.09 2.20
CA GLN A 195 13.37 -7.65 1.31
C GLN A 195 14.46 -6.59 1.10
N PRO A 196 15.73 -7.00 0.94
CA PRO A 196 16.80 -6.06 0.62
C PRO A 196 16.50 -5.34 -0.69
N LEU A 197 16.80 -4.04 -0.74
CA LEU A 197 16.55 -3.15 -1.86
C LEU A 197 17.87 -2.82 -2.57
N ILE A 198 17.98 -3.17 -3.84
CA ILE A 198 19.06 -2.70 -4.71
C ILE A 198 18.59 -1.41 -5.41
N THR A 199 19.44 -0.39 -5.40
CA THR A 199 19.20 0.92 -6.01
C THR A 199 20.40 1.33 -6.86
N GLY A 200 20.22 2.28 -7.80
CA GLY A 200 21.32 2.81 -8.62
C GLY A 200 20.95 2.93 -10.09
N TYR A 201 21.77 2.32 -10.96
CA TYR A 201 21.76 2.53 -12.41
C TYR A 201 20.97 1.43 -13.14
N ASN A 202 19.72 1.73 -13.52
CA ASN A 202 18.86 0.83 -14.31
C ASN A 202 19.43 0.50 -15.71
N ARG A 203 20.30 1.36 -16.26
CA ARG A 203 21.07 1.12 -17.49
C ARG A 203 22.53 1.56 -17.36
N ILE A 204 23.42 0.72 -17.88
CA ILE A 204 24.87 0.91 -17.93
C ILE A 204 25.27 1.06 -19.40
N TYR A 205 25.90 2.17 -19.75
CA TYR A 205 26.35 2.46 -21.11
C TYR A 205 27.79 1.94 -21.31
N TYR A 206 28.01 1.10 -22.32
CA TYR A 206 29.34 0.60 -22.70
C TYR A 206 29.65 0.83 -24.18
N TYR A 207 30.80 1.45 -24.45
CA TYR A 207 31.30 1.66 -25.80
C TYR A 207 32.39 0.65 -26.13
N ILE A 208 32.22 -0.08 -27.24
CA ILE A 208 33.09 -1.19 -27.63
C ILE A 208 34.57 -0.75 -27.67
N GLY A 209 35.39 -1.35 -26.82
CA GLY A 209 36.83 -1.08 -26.73
C GLY A 209 37.24 -0.10 -25.62
N GLU A 210 36.29 0.51 -24.90
CA GLU A 210 36.58 1.28 -23.69
C GLU A 210 36.84 0.37 -22.49
N GLN A 211 37.28 0.96 -21.37
CA GLN A 211 37.41 0.25 -20.11
C GLN A 211 36.02 -0.16 -19.61
N LEU A 212 35.87 -1.43 -19.23
CA LEU A 212 34.62 -1.92 -18.64
C LEU A 212 34.27 -1.13 -17.36
N PRO A 213 33.01 -0.69 -17.18
CA PRO A 213 32.55 -0.11 -15.94
C PRO A 213 32.73 -1.06 -14.75
N ASP A 214 32.92 -0.47 -13.56
CA ASP A 214 33.01 -1.22 -12.32
C ASP A 214 31.59 -1.39 -11.77
N TYR A 215 30.90 -2.46 -12.19
CA TYR A 215 29.46 -2.66 -11.96
C TYR A 215 29.03 -2.43 -10.50
N LEU A 216 29.83 -2.90 -9.52
CA LEU A 216 29.60 -2.73 -8.08
C LEU A 216 29.79 -1.29 -7.55
N LYS A 217 30.02 -0.29 -8.42
CA LYS A 217 30.00 1.15 -8.09
C LYS A 217 28.84 1.89 -8.74
N LEU A 218 27.97 1.17 -9.45
CA LEU A 218 26.78 1.69 -10.13
C LEU A 218 25.49 1.22 -9.44
N ILE A 219 25.62 0.59 -8.27
CA ILE A 219 24.51 0.19 -7.40
C ILE A 219 24.92 0.38 -5.93
N ASP A 220 23.92 0.61 -5.09
CA ASP A 220 23.97 0.50 -3.63
C ASP A 220 22.86 -0.49 -3.22
N ALA A 221 23.13 -1.39 -2.28
CA ALA A 221 22.13 -2.31 -1.74
C ALA A 221 21.93 -2.06 -0.24
N ASN A 222 20.69 -1.88 0.18
CA ASN A 222 20.34 -1.56 1.56
C ASN A 222 19.13 -2.39 2.02
N ASP A 223 19.15 -2.79 3.29
CA ASP A 223 18.04 -3.41 3.99
C ASP A 223 17.68 -2.61 5.25
N GLN A 224 16.43 -2.71 5.72
CA GLN A 224 15.94 -1.98 6.89
C GLN A 224 16.51 -2.54 8.22
N GLU A 225 16.76 -3.85 8.28
CA GLU A 225 17.19 -4.57 9.47
C GLU A 225 18.72 -4.77 9.52
N ASP A 226 19.35 -5.12 8.40
CA ASP A 226 20.80 -5.35 8.29
C ASP A 226 21.61 -4.10 7.86
N GLY A 227 20.99 -3.12 7.17
CA GLY A 227 21.65 -1.90 6.71
C GLY A 227 22.33 -2.03 5.33
N ASP A 228 23.54 -1.48 5.18
CA ASP A 228 24.29 -1.48 3.91
C ASP A 228 24.82 -2.89 3.57
N LEU A 229 24.29 -3.45 2.50
CA LEU A 229 24.60 -4.77 1.94
C LEU A 229 25.45 -4.68 0.66
N SER A 230 25.92 -3.49 0.26
CA SER A 230 26.53 -3.25 -1.06
C SER A 230 27.80 -4.09 -1.30
N GLU A 231 28.60 -4.37 -0.27
CA GLU A 231 29.77 -5.28 -0.36
C GLU A 231 29.39 -6.78 -0.53
N LEU A 232 28.11 -7.15 -0.39
CA LEU A 232 27.61 -8.52 -0.53
C LEU A 232 26.93 -8.81 -1.87
N VAL A 233 26.70 -7.79 -2.70
CA VAL A 233 26.02 -7.94 -4.00
C VAL A 233 26.84 -8.82 -4.95
N LEU A 234 26.18 -9.82 -5.52
CA LEU A 234 26.71 -10.71 -6.55
C LEU A 234 26.29 -10.20 -7.93
N VAL A 235 27.16 -10.39 -8.93
CA VAL A 235 26.92 -9.96 -10.31
C VAL A 235 27.07 -11.15 -11.26
N ASP A 236 26.10 -11.36 -12.15
CA ASP A 236 26.18 -12.28 -13.29
C ASP A 236 26.09 -11.49 -14.61
N ASP A 237 27.22 -11.42 -15.31
CA ASP A 237 27.39 -10.77 -16.61
C ASP A 237 27.44 -11.76 -17.79
N THR A 238 27.08 -13.04 -17.57
CA THR A 238 27.32 -14.11 -18.57
C THR A 238 26.51 -13.99 -19.86
N LEU A 239 25.51 -13.11 -19.90
CA LEU A 239 24.72 -12.79 -21.09
C LEU A 239 25.17 -11.50 -21.81
N VAL A 240 26.15 -10.76 -21.29
CA VAL A 240 26.60 -9.46 -21.84
C VAL A 240 27.64 -9.64 -22.94
N ASP A 241 27.25 -9.47 -24.21
CA ASP A 241 28.20 -9.44 -25.34
C ASP A 241 28.77 -8.03 -25.57
N LEU A 242 29.85 -7.73 -24.86
CA LEU A 242 30.66 -6.51 -24.99
C LEU A 242 31.32 -6.32 -26.37
N THR A 243 31.06 -7.17 -27.37
CA THR A 243 31.65 -7.11 -28.72
C THR A 243 30.66 -6.85 -29.85
N THR A 244 29.35 -6.84 -29.55
CA THR A 244 28.28 -6.59 -30.52
C THR A 244 27.37 -5.46 -30.00
N PRO A 245 26.99 -4.45 -30.81
CA PRO A 245 26.03 -3.44 -30.39
C PRO A 245 24.66 -4.06 -30.08
N GLY A 246 24.05 -3.69 -28.96
CA GLY A 246 22.79 -4.26 -28.48
C GLY A 246 22.51 -3.94 -27.01
N ILE A 247 21.38 -4.43 -26.50
CA ILE A 247 21.03 -4.38 -25.08
C ILE A 247 21.14 -5.79 -24.50
N TYR A 248 21.82 -5.91 -23.37
CA TYR A 248 22.05 -7.20 -22.70
C TYR A 248 21.67 -7.13 -21.22
N PRO A 249 21.06 -8.19 -20.65
CA PRO A 249 20.76 -8.22 -19.22
C PRO A 249 22.03 -8.47 -18.40
N LEU A 250 22.18 -7.70 -17.32
CA LEU A 250 23.13 -7.90 -16.24
C LEU A 250 22.34 -8.11 -14.95
N TYR A 251 22.64 -9.17 -14.22
CA TYR A 251 21.89 -9.54 -13.01
C TYR A 251 22.68 -9.15 -11.77
N TYR A 252 22.07 -8.37 -10.88
CA TYR A 252 22.50 -8.20 -9.50
C TYR A 252 21.66 -9.10 -8.60
N SER A 253 22.28 -9.69 -7.58
CA SER A 253 21.54 -10.39 -6.53
C SER A 253 22.19 -10.17 -5.16
N VAL A 254 21.37 -10.10 -4.12
CA VAL A 254 21.83 -10.02 -2.73
C VAL A 254 20.84 -10.73 -1.81
N SER A 255 21.36 -11.32 -0.74
CA SER A 255 20.58 -11.94 0.33
C SER A 255 20.75 -11.12 1.62
N ASP A 256 19.67 -10.93 2.37
CA ASP A 256 19.75 -10.44 3.75
C ASP A 256 20.28 -11.53 4.72
N SER A 257 20.38 -11.24 6.02
CA SER A 257 20.79 -12.24 7.02
C SER A 257 19.70 -13.27 7.37
N PHE A 258 18.45 -13.05 6.95
CA PHE A 258 17.31 -13.93 7.20
C PHE A 258 17.04 -14.93 6.06
N GLY A 259 17.64 -14.71 4.89
CA GLY A 259 17.53 -15.56 3.70
C GLY A 259 16.50 -15.11 2.67
N TYR A 260 16.11 -13.83 2.68
CA TYR A 260 15.38 -13.21 1.58
C TYR A 260 16.36 -12.80 0.48
N ASP A 261 16.32 -13.54 -0.64
CA ASP A 261 17.03 -13.18 -1.86
C ASP A 261 16.23 -12.13 -2.64
N VAL A 262 16.93 -11.10 -3.15
CA VAL A 262 16.43 -10.22 -4.23
C VAL A 262 17.32 -10.38 -5.47
N GLU A 263 16.72 -10.28 -6.65
CA GLU A 263 17.40 -10.21 -7.94
C GLU A 263 16.90 -8.97 -8.68
N GLN A 264 17.82 -8.15 -9.21
CA GLN A 264 17.51 -6.99 -10.05
C GLN A 264 18.21 -7.16 -11.41
N VAL A 265 17.49 -6.91 -12.49
CA VAL A 265 18.02 -6.95 -13.85
C VAL A 265 18.24 -5.52 -14.36
N VAL A 266 19.48 -5.16 -14.66
CA VAL A 266 19.81 -3.88 -15.31
C VAL A 266 20.22 -4.11 -16.76
N SER A 267 20.07 -3.09 -17.60
CA SER A 267 20.41 -3.16 -19.03
C SER A 267 21.84 -2.69 -19.28
N VAL A 268 22.68 -3.50 -19.92
CA VAL A 268 23.96 -3.03 -20.49
C VAL A 268 23.74 -2.67 -21.95
N GLN A 269 23.75 -1.37 -22.25
CA GLN A 269 23.68 -0.84 -23.61
C GLN A 269 25.08 -0.84 -24.22
N VAL A 270 25.37 -1.82 -25.09
CA VAL A 270 26.62 -1.90 -25.84
C VAL A 270 26.46 -1.15 -27.16
N MET A 271 27.41 -0.27 -27.48
CA MET A 271 27.37 0.61 -28.66
C MET A 271 28.71 0.63 -29.40
N GLU A 272 28.67 0.90 -30.71
CA GLU A 272 29.90 1.14 -31.48
C GLU A 272 30.60 2.41 -30.98
N ASN A 273 31.94 2.39 -30.99
CA ASN A 273 32.77 3.54 -30.63
C ASN A 273 33.57 3.98 -31.86
N ASP A 274 33.37 5.24 -32.28
CA ASP A 274 34.28 5.90 -33.22
C ASP A 274 34.65 7.30 -32.72
N ASN A 275 35.23 7.34 -31.52
CA ASN A 275 35.98 8.48 -30.98
C ASN A 275 37.21 8.90 -31.82
N THR A 276 37.33 8.41 -33.06
CA THR A 276 38.29 8.90 -34.06
C THR A 276 37.67 9.86 -35.07
N HIS A 277 36.33 9.89 -35.18
CA HIS A 277 35.60 10.97 -35.85
C HIS A 277 35.60 12.21 -34.96
N GLN A 278 36.05 13.34 -35.51
CA GLN A 278 35.95 14.64 -34.84
C GLN A 278 34.69 15.36 -35.28
N THR A 279 33.73 15.50 -34.37
CA THR A 279 32.43 16.09 -34.66
C THR A 279 32.58 17.60 -34.83
N THR A 280 32.22 18.15 -36.00
CA THR A 280 32.25 19.61 -36.22
C THR A 280 30.87 20.24 -36.12
N ASP A 281 29.84 19.48 -36.48
CA ASP A 281 28.45 19.91 -36.49
C ASP A 281 27.60 18.75 -35.96
N LEU A 282 26.53 19.05 -35.22
CA LEU A 282 25.66 18.05 -34.59
C LEU A 282 24.20 18.38 -34.90
N ASN A 283 23.55 17.49 -35.63
CA ASN A 283 22.16 17.57 -36.04
C ASN A 283 21.28 16.78 -35.06
N LEU A 284 20.41 17.49 -34.35
CA LEU A 284 19.46 16.89 -33.44
C LEU A 284 18.05 17.01 -34.02
N TYR A 285 17.38 15.86 -34.15
CA TYR A 285 15.99 15.74 -34.55
C TYR A 285 15.09 15.42 -33.35
N TYR A 286 13.88 15.98 -33.34
CA TYR A 286 12.96 15.87 -32.20
C TYR A 286 11.51 15.66 -32.63
N ILE A 287 10.81 14.80 -31.91
CA ILE A 287 9.35 14.63 -31.98
C ILE A 287 8.76 14.60 -30.58
N ASN A 288 7.47 14.90 -30.47
CA ASN A 288 6.68 14.81 -29.25
C ASN A 288 5.21 14.54 -29.64
N ASP A 289 4.46 13.93 -28.73
CA ASP A 289 3.00 13.82 -28.81
C ASP A 289 2.53 13.19 -30.13
N THR A 290 3.16 12.09 -30.59
CA THR A 290 2.81 11.46 -31.89
C THR A 290 1.55 10.60 -31.84
N HIS A 291 1.11 10.15 -30.66
CA HIS A 291 -0.18 9.47 -30.44
C HIS A 291 -0.51 8.32 -31.41
N GLY A 292 0.48 7.54 -31.82
CA GLY A 292 0.29 6.46 -32.81
C GLY A 292 0.07 6.93 -34.27
N SER A 293 0.23 8.22 -34.60
CA SER A 293 0.06 8.77 -35.97
C SER A 293 1.15 8.27 -36.93
N ILE A 294 0.92 7.09 -37.48
CA ILE A 294 1.83 6.35 -38.35
C ILE A 294 1.71 6.77 -39.83
N LEU A 295 0.49 7.08 -40.30
CA LEU A 295 0.16 7.36 -41.70
C LEU A 295 0.17 8.87 -42.02
N GLU A 296 0.20 9.18 -43.31
CA GLU A 296 -0.05 10.54 -43.83
C GLU A 296 -1.55 10.80 -44.01
N ASP A 297 -2.00 12.02 -43.69
CA ASP A 297 -3.32 12.55 -44.09
C ASP A 297 -3.23 14.00 -44.61
N ASP A 298 -4.37 14.71 -44.73
CA ASP A 298 -4.40 16.13 -45.17
C ASP A 298 -3.68 17.10 -44.20
N SER A 299 -3.24 16.64 -43.03
CA SER A 299 -2.64 17.42 -41.94
C SER A 299 -1.42 16.77 -41.26
N GLU A 300 -1.33 15.44 -41.22
CA GLU A 300 -0.28 14.63 -40.60
C GLU A 300 0.73 14.13 -41.65
N MET A 301 2.04 14.27 -41.40
CA MET A 301 3.05 13.84 -42.39
C MET A 301 3.29 12.33 -42.41
N GLY A 302 2.96 11.63 -41.31
CA GLY A 302 3.23 10.21 -41.13
C GLY A 302 4.71 9.86 -40.93
N LEU A 303 4.96 8.78 -40.18
CA LEU A 303 6.33 8.33 -39.86
C LEU A 303 7.13 7.96 -41.11
N ALA A 304 6.46 7.46 -42.17
CA ALA A 304 7.10 7.12 -43.44
C ALA A 304 7.88 8.31 -44.05
N LYS A 305 7.39 9.54 -43.87
CA LYS A 305 8.04 10.77 -44.37
C LYS A 305 9.03 11.34 -43.37
N LEU A 306 8.72 11.36 -42.07
CA LEU A 306 9.68 11.80 -41.04
C LEU A 306 10.97 10.95 -41.08
N GLY A 307 10.80 9.63 -41.16
CA GLY A 307 11.91 8.68 -41.31
C GLY A 307 12.73 8.88 -42.60
N ASN A 308 12.20 9.57 -43.62
CA ASN A 308 12.97 9.90 -44.83
C ASN A 308 13.95 11.08 -44.64
N VAL A 309 13.75 11.92 -43.62
CA VAL A 309 14.78 12.87 -43.16
C VAL A 309 15.75 12.12 -42.26
N ILE A 310 15.24 11.55 -41.17
CA ILE A 310 16.03 10.99 -40.08
C ILE A 310 16.97 9.87 -40.57
N LEU A 311 16.51 8.98 -41.45
CA LEU A 311 17.35 7.91 -41.99
C LEU A 311 18.29 8.39 -43.10
N ASP A 312 17.99 9.46 -43.83
CA ASP A 312 18.95 10.05 -44.79
C ASP A 312 20.14 10.67 -44.03
N GLU A 313 19.86 11.35 -42.91
CA GLU A 313 20.88 11.86 -41.98
C GLU A 313 21.68 10.74 -41.32
N TYR A 314 21.06 9.72 -40.73
CA TYR A 314 21.83 8.57 -40.19
C TYR A 314 22.64 7.81 -41.23
N ASN A 315 22.21 7.76 -42.50
CA ASN A 315 22.99 7.13 -43.58
C ASN A 315 24.14 7.99 -44.11
N THR A 316 24.20 9.29 -43.78
CA THR A 316 25.22 10.24 -44.26
C THR A 316 26.14 10.75 -43.16
N ASN A 317 25.56 11.06 -42.00
CA ASN A 317 26.15 11.74 -40.85
C ASN A 317 25.94 10.93 -39.54
N PRO A 318 26.22 9.60 -39.48
CA PRO A 318 25.82 8.72 -38.37
C PRO A 318 26.39 9.13 -37.00
N TYR A 319 27.60 9.69 -36.98
CA TYR A 319 28.28 10.17 -35.77
C TYR A 319 27.93 11.62 -35.40
N GLU A 320 27.07 12.26 -36.19
CA GLU A 320 26.70 13.67 -36.08
C GLU A 320 25.16 13.86 -36.10
N THR A 321 24.41 12.76 -35.94
CA THR A 321 22.94 12.73 -35.93
C THR A 321 22.42 12.18 -34.61
N VAL A 322 21.45 12.88 -34.01
CA VAL A 322 20.71 12.47 -32.80
C VAL A 322 19.21 12.53 -33.07
N PHE A 323 18.45 11.57 -32.55
CA PHE A 323 16.98 11.58 -32.65
C PHE A 323 16.31 11.32 -31.28
N LEU A 324 15.56 12.30 -30.77
CA LEU A 324 14.97 12.30 -29.42
C LEU A 324 13.43 12.36 -29.47
N SER A 325 12.78 11.80 -28.45
CA SER A 325 11.33 11.89 -28.22
C SER A 325 10.96 12.52 -26.87
N GLY A 326 9.95 13.40 -26.91
CA GLY A 326 9.32 14.07 -25.77
C GLY A 326 8.11 13.39 -25.15
N GLY A 327 7.84 12.12 -25.48
CA GLY A 327 6.71 11.37 -24.91
C GLY A 327 5.40 11.48 -25.68
N ASP A 328 4.37 10.80 -25.16
CA ASP A 328 3.06 10.58 -25.79
C ASP A 328 3.20 10.01 -27.21
N LEU A 329 4.01 8.97 -27.35
CA LEU A 329 4.25 8.32 -28.64
C LEU A 329 3.19 7.27 -28.97
N LEU A 330 2.75 6.48 -27.97
CA LEU A 330 2.17 5.17 -28.24
C LEU A 330 0.65 5.21 -28.41
N GLN A 331 -0.08 5.92 -27.55
CA GLN A 331 -1.55 5.85 -27.54
C GLN A 331 -2.19 6.98 -28.36
N GLY A 332 -3.16 6.61 -29.22
CA GLY A 332 -4.13 7.54 -29.80
C GLY A 332 -4.72 7.13 -31.14
N ASN A 333 -4.02 6.29 -31.92
CA ASN A 333 -4.43 5.83 -33.24
C ASN A 333 -4.47 4.30 -33.32
N VAL A 334 -5.46 3.75 -34.03
CA VAL A 334 -5.72 2.31 -34.11
C VAL A 334 -4.54 1.45 -34.58
N LEU A 335 -3.66 1.99 -35.45
CA LEU A 335 -2.46 1.28 -35.90
C LEU A 335 -1.41 1.08 -34.80
N SER A 336 -1.51 1.84 -33.71
CA SER A 336 -0.72 1.62 -32.50
C SER A 336 -1.52 0.93 -31.40
N ASN A 337 -2.73 1.43 -31.09
CA ASN A 337 -3.54 0.91 -29.99
C ASN A 337 -3.91 -0.58 -30.15
N TYR A 338 -4.18 -1.06 -31.38
CA TYR A 338 -4.45 -2.48 -31.60
C TYR A 338 -3.25 -3.40 -31.25
N PHE A 339 -2.03 -2.86 -31.33
CA PHE A 339 -0.78 -3.55 -31.03
C PHE A 339 -0.17 -3.12 -29.68
N TYR A 340 -0.93 -2.39 -28.84
CA TYR A 340 -0.49 -1.84 -27.55
C TYR A 340 0.82 -1.04 -27.62
N GLY A 341 1.08 -0.38 -28.74
CA GLY A 341 2.32 0.39 -28.96
C GLY A 341 3.43 -0.35 -29.69
N SER A 342 3.42 -1.68 -29.81
CA SER A 342 4.54 -2.44 -30.37
C SER A 342 4.89 -2.04 -31.82
N SER A 343 3.90 -1.64 -32.60
CA SER A 343 4.09 -1.14 -33.97
C SER A 343 4.86 0.18 -34.01
N MET A 344 4.64 1.08 -33.03
CA MET A 344 5.42 2.32 -32.88
C MET A 344 6.85 2.02 -32.41
N ILE A 345 7.02 1.10 -31.45
CA ILE A 345 8.35 0.68 -30.98
C ILE A 345 9.18 0.11 -32.15
N ASP A 346 8.60 -0.79 -32.96
CA ASP A 346 9.22 -1.32 -34.19
C ASP A 346 9.60 -0.22 -35.19
N MET A 347 8.76 0.81 -35.35
CA MET A 347 9.01 1.92 -36.29
C MET A 347 10.10 2.87 -35.79
N PHE A 348 10.14 3.18 -34.49
CA PHE A 348 11.21 3.99 -33.91
C PHE A 348 12.53 3.24 -33.78
N ASN A 349 12.50 1.91 -33.59
CA ASN A 349 13.66 1.05 -33.78
C ASN A 349 14.19 1.14 -35.22
N TYR A 350 13.30 1.10 -36.22
CA TYR A 350 13.68 1.23 -37.63
C TYR A 350 14.19 2.63 -37.98
N MET A 351 13.75 3.68 -37.25
CA MET A 351 14.18 5.07 -37.43
C MET A 351 15.44 5.45 -36.63
N ASN A 352 16.02 4.53 -35.85
CA ASN A 352 17.14 4.79 -34.92
C ASN A 352 16.84 5.94 -33.94
N LEU A 353 15.72 5.88 -33.23
CA LEU A 353 15.49 6.74 -32.07
C LEU A 353 16.58 6.48 -31.01
N ASP A 354 17.24 7.51 -30.50
CA ASP A 354 18.25 7.39 -29.44
C ASP A 354 17.61 7.39 -28.04
N VAL A 355 16.50 8.10 -27.85
CA VAL A 355 15.87 8.34 -26.53
C VAL A 355 14.35 8.51 -26.66
N PHE A 356 13.61 7.89 -25.76
CA PHE A 356 12.17 8.10 -25.55
C PHE A 356 11.94 8.61 -24.11
N THR A 357 11.37 9.80 -23.92
CA THR A 357 10.92 10.29 -22.60
C THR A 357 9.47 9.88 -22.34
N LEU A 358 9.10 9.53 -21.12
CA LEU A 358 7.69 9.27 -20.75
C LEU A 358 6.80 10.51 -20.96
N GLY A 359 5.66 10.33 -21.61
CA GLY A 359 4.50 11.20 -21.48
C GLY A 359 3.41 10.59 -20.59
N ASN A 360 2.27 11.28 -20.46
CA ASN A 360 1.13 10.78 -19.68
C ASN A 360 0.47 9.55 -20.30
N HIS A 361 0.41 9.47 -21.64
CA HIS A 361 -0.30 8.41 -22.33
C HIS A 361 0.48 7.08 -22.37
N GLU A 362 1.76 7.09 -22.01
CA GLU A 362 2.49 5.87 -21.68
C GLU A 362 2.00 5.19 -20.37
N PHE A 363 1.13 5.84 -19.58
CA PHE A 363 0.47 5.21 -18.43
C PHE A 363 -0.93 4.62 -18.75
N ASP A 364 -1.51 4.90 -19.92
CA ASP A 364 -2.91 4.54 -20.25
C ASP A 364 -3.21 3.04 -20.16
N TRP A 365 -2.28 2.19 -20.60
CA TRP A 365 -2.39 0.73 -20.50
C TRP A 365 -1.87 0.15 -19.17
N GLY A 366 -1.18 0.97 -18.36
CA GLY A 366 -0.31 0.57 -17.27
C GLY A 366 1.16 0.71 -17.68
N VAL A 367 2.00 1.28 -16.81
CA VAL A 367 3.41 1.53 -17.13
C VAL A 367 4.19 0.21 -17.31
N ASP A 368 3.75 -0.86 -16.65
CA ASP A 368 4.22 -2.24 -16.79
C ASP A 368 4.12 -2.77 -18.23
N VAL A 369 3.04 -2.41 -18.93
CA VAL A 369 2.84 -2.78 -20.34
C VAL A 369 3.85 -2.08 -21.25
N ILE A 370 4.28 -0.87 -20.88
CA ILE A 370 5.26 -0.09 -21.67
C ILE A 370 6.69 -0.50 -21.31
N THR A 371 7.02 -0.68 -20.04
CA THR A 371 8.37 -1.08 -19.59
C THR A 371 8.75 -2.49 -20.04
N GLU A 372 7.79 -3.38 -20.29
CA GLU A 372 8.03 -4.68 -20.93
C GLU A 372 8.66 -4.55 -22.34
N TYR A 373 8.47 -3.44 -23.06
CA TYR A 373 9.22 -3.21 -24.31
C TYR A 373 10.71 -2.88 -24.08
N PHE A 374 11.10 -2.47 -22.88
CA PHE A 374 12.47 -2.09 -22.51
C PHE A 374 13.18 -3.18 -21.68
N ASN A 375 12.41 -4.14 -21.14
CA ASN A 375 12.90 -5.34 -20.47
C ASN A 375 13.76 -6.21 -21.41
N PRO A 376 15.03 -6.50 -21.06
CA PRO A 376 15.93 -7.30 -21.89
C PRO A 376 15.59 -8.80 -21.98
N ASN A 377 14.59 -9.27 -21.23
CA ASN A 377 14.13 -10.67 -21.26
C ASN A 377 12.90 -10.89 -22.16
N THR A 378 12.32 -9.84 -22.75
CA THR A 378 11.04 -9.88 -23.46
C THR A 378 11.09 -10.67 -24.77
N LEU A 379 10.13 -11.57 -24.95
CA LEU A 379 10.01 -12.43 -26.13
C LEU A 379 9.13 -11.81 -27.23
N GLY A 380 9.59 -10.72 -27.86
CA GLY A 380 8.83 -10.05 -28.92
C GLY A 380 9.53 -8.84 -29.54
N THR A 381 8.76 -7.78 -29.76
CA THR A 381 9.30 -6.43 -30.00
C THR A 381 9.97 -5.95 -28.71
N GLN A 382 11.18 -5.41 -28.84
CA GLN A 382 11.96 -4.77 -27.78
C GLN A 382 12.46 -3.42 -28.32
N ALA A 383 12.48 -2.38 -27.50
CA ALA A 383 13.05 -1.07 -27.83
C ALA A 383 14.60 -1.11 -27.76
N ASN A 384 15.26 -0.55 -28.76
CA ASN A 384 16.72 -0.48 -28.84
C ASN A 384 17.33 0.73 -28.09
N TYR A 385 16.50 1.54 -27.45
CA TYR A 385 16.80 2.82 -26.80
C TYR A 385 16.21 2.86 -25.38
N PRO A 386 16.74 3.70 -24.47
CA PRO A 386 16.19 3.92 -23.13
C PRO A 386 14.82 4.64 -23.14
N LEU A 387 14.03 4.34 -22.10
CA LEU A 387 12.83 5.07 -21.69
C LEU A 387 13.19 5.96 -20.49
N LEU A 388 12.99 7.27 -20.57
CA LEU A 388 13.42 8.22 -19.53
C LEU A 388 12.27 8.72 -18.65
N GLY A 389 12.53 8.76 -17.34
CA GLY A 389 11.62 9.25 -16.31
C GLY A 389 12.37 9.63 -15.03
N ALA A 390 13.24 10.64 -15.11
CA ALA A 390 14.13 11.05 -14.02
C ALA A 390 13.41 11.43 -12.72
N ASN A 391 12.17 11.90 -12.80
CA ASN A 391 11.35 12.29 -11.65
C ASN A 391 10.16 11.34 -11.36
N VAL A 392 10.09 10.18 -12.02
CA VAL A 392 9.04 9.17 -11.78
C VAL A 392 9.54 8.13 -10.79
N PHE A 393 8.81 7.95 -9.69
CA PHE A 393 9.17 7.02 -8.61
C PHE A 393 7.99 6.17 -8.16
N TYR A 394 8.27 5.04 -7.51
CA TYR A 394 7.31 4.42 -6.60
C TYR A 394 7.07 5.37 -5.42
N LYS A 395 5.81 5.57 -5.10
CA LYS A 395 5.33 6.55 -4.14
C LYS A 395 5.87 6.34 -2.73
N ASP A 396 6.09 7.45 -2.01
CA ASP A 396 6.72 7.47 -0.69
C ASP A 396 8.18 6.91 -0.70
N THR A 397 8.82 6.79 -1.87
CA THR A 397 10.23 6.35 -2.06
C THR A 397 10.97 7.20 -3.11
N GLU A 398 12.29 7.03 -3.21
CA GLU A 398 13.10 7.51 -4.36
C GLU A 398 13.50 6.35 -5.31
N VAL A 399 12.75 5.24 -5.30
CA VAL A 399 12.97 4.08 -6.20
C VAL A 399 12.21 4.28 -7.50
N ARG A 400 12.90 4.22 -8.63
CA ARG A 400 12.31 4.36 -9.98
C ARG A 400 11.77 3.02 -10.48
N PRO A 401 10.62 2.96 -11.19
CA PRO A 401 10.12 1.70 -11.74
C PRO A 401 11.09 1.06 -12.74
N ASP A 402 11.05 -0.27 -12.81
CA ASP A 402 11.99 -1.06 -13.62
C ASP A 402 11.97 -0.66 -15.10
N TYR A 403 13.15 -0.74 -15.72
CA TYR A 403 13.41 -0.40 -17.12
C TYR A 403 13.12 1.06 -17.53
N ILE A 404 12.76 1.93 -16.58
CA ILE A 404 12.76 3.39 -16.73
C ILE A 404 14.10 3.93 -16.22
N ASP A 405 14.79 4.69 -17.05
CA ASP A 405 16.09 5.30 -16.76
C ASP A 405 15.95 6.76 -16.32
N ALA A 406 16.93 7.27 -15.56
CA ALA A 406 16.96 8.70 -15.21
C ALA A 406 17.42 9.57 -16.38
N TYR A 407 18.38 9.06 -17.16
CA TYR A 407 19.02 9.79 -18.24
C TYR A 407 19.66 8.82 -19.24
N ALA A 408 20.03 9.34 -20.41
CA ALA A 408 20.84 8.67 -21.41
C ALA A 408 22.21 9.32 -21.58
N ILE A 409 23.20 8.51 -21.96
CA ILE A 409 24.52 8.95 -22.43
C ILE A 409 24.72 8.44 -23.85
N LEU A 410 24.99 9.34 -24.79
CA LEU A 410 25.17 9.04 -26.22
C LEU A 410 26.51 9.61 -26.70
N ASN A 411 27.46 8.78 -27.12
CA ASN A 411 28.64 9.24 -27.85
C ASN A 411 28.29 9.45 -29.33
N LYS A 412 28.68 10.60 -29.87
CA LYS A 412 28.46 11.00 -31.27
C LYS A 412 29.78 11.62 -31.79
N GLY A 413 30.63 10.76 -32.33
CA GLY A 413 32.03 11.06 -32.65
C GLY A 413 32.87 11.20 -31.38
N ASP A 414 33.61 12.31 -31.25
CA ASP A 414 34.37 12.68 -30.06
C ASP A 414 33.58 13.48 -29.01
N LEU A 415 32.26 13.66 -29.20
CA LEU A 415 31.35 14.24 -28.20
C LEU A 415 30.63 13.16 -27.37
N LYS A 416 30.51 13.41 -26.06
CA LYS A 416 29.57 12.72 -25.16
C LYS A 416 28.36 13.61 -24.86
N ILE A 417 27.17 13.09 -25.12
CA ILE A 417 25.88 13.79 -24.95
C ILE A 417 25.14 13.18 -23.77
N GLY A 418 24.69 14.01 -22.83
CA GLY A 418 23.75 13.63 -21.78
C GLY A 418 22.32 14.04 -22.13
N VAL A 419 21.33 13.19 -21.85
CA VAL A 419 19.91 13.52 -22.06
C VAL A 419 19.12 13.17 -20.80
N VAL A 420 18.48 14.14 -20.18
CA VAL A 420 17.62 13.93 -19.00
C VAL A 420 16.16 14.12 -19.41
N GLY A 421 15.31 13.10 -19.16
CA GLY A 421 13.89 13.12 -19.52
C GLY A 421 13.00 13.12 -18.27
N VAL A 422 12.07 14.07 -18.16
CA VAL A 422 11.16 14.25 -17.01
C VAL A 422 9.72 14.51 -17.45
N ILE A 423 8.75 14.22 -16.58
CA ILE A 423 7.33 14.56 -16.76
C ILE A 423 6.95 15.81 -15.94
N GLY A 424 6.01 16.63 -16.41
CA GLY A 424 5.61 17.87 -15.73
C GLY A 424 4.85 17.70 -14.41
N GLU A 425 4.88 18.74 -13.57
CA GLU A 425 4.15 18.80 -12.28
C GLU A 425 2.63 18.87 -12.52
N GLY A 426 1.86 17.97 -11.89
CA GLY A 426 0.39 17.97 -11.95
C GLY A 426 -0.20 17.26 -13.18
N ILE A 427 0.63 16.70 -14.05
CA ILE A 427 0.23 15.91 -15.23
C ILE A 427 -0.44 14.58 -14.83
N GLU A 428 -0.32 14.15 -13.57
CA GLU A 428 -1.16 13.11 -12.95
C GLU A 428 -2.66 13.34 -13.20
N SER A 429 -3.10 14.60 -13.26
CA SER A 429 -4.50 14.95 -13.55
C SER A 429 -4.96 14.67 -14.98
N SER A 430 -4.03 14.44 -15.91
CA SER A 430 -4.26 13.98 -17.29
C SER A 430 -4.29 12.44 -17.41
N ILE A 431 -3.92 11.71 -16.37
CA ILE A 431 -3.85 10.23 -16.35
C ILE A 431 -5.04 9.65 -15.55
N ALA A 432 -5.50 8.44 -15.88
CA ALA A 432 -6.46 7.74 -15.04
C ALA A 432 -5.81 7.33 -13.70
N LYS A 433 -6.32 7.84 -12.58
CA LYS A 433 -5.72 7.68 -11.23
C LYS A 433 -5.34 6.24 -10.85
N SER A 434 -6.08 5.23 -11.28
CA SER A 434 -5.77 3.80 -11.05
C SER A 434 -4.67 3.23 -11.96
N ARG A 435 -3.96 4.07 -12.72
CA ARG A 435 -2.70 3.77 -13.42
C ARG A 435 -1.47 4.33 -12.70
N ILE A 436 -1.70 5.22 -11.74
CA ILE A 436 -0.68 5.99 -11.01
C ILE A 436 -0.96 6.05 -9.50
N GLU A 437 -1.73 5.10 -8.94
CA GLU A 437 -2.03 5.10 -7.51
C GLU A 437 -0.79 4.77 -6.64
N ASP A 438 0.15 4.03 -7.23
CA ASP A 438 1.43 3.57 -6.65
C ASP A 438 2.66 4.42 -7.08
N TYR A 439 2.47 5.46 -7.92
CA TYR A 439 3.56 6.31 -8.44
C TYR A 439 3.51 7.74 -7.91
N GLU A 440 4.65 8.42 -7.97
CA GLU A 440 4.83 9.84 -7.66
C GLU A 440 5.67 10.52 -8.74
N PHE A 441 5.24 11.72 -9.19
CA PHE A 441 5.98 12.57 -10.13
C PHE A 441 6.60 13.73 -9.34
N ALA A 442 7.86 13.59 -8.94
CA ALA A 442 8.57 14.57 -8.13
C ALA A 442 8.97 15.83 -8.96
N ASP A 443 9.48 16.88 -8.30
CA ASP A 443 9.85 18.16 -8.97
C ASP A 443 10.80 17.94 -10.18
N PRO A 444 10.33 18.15 -11.42
CA PRO A 444 11.15 17.95 -12.62
C PRO A 444 12.35 18.90 -12.65
N THR A 445 12.22 20.10 -12.08
CA THR A 445 13.29 21.12 -12.05
C THR A 445 14.45 20.65 -11.18
N TYR A 446 14.14 20.09 -10.00
CA TYR A 446 15.14 19.53 -9.10
C TYR A 446 15.87 18.35 -9.76
N TRP A 447 15.13 17.36 -10.25
CA TRP A 447 15.74 16.14 -10.81
C TRP A 447 16.50 16.41 -12.12
N THR A 448 16.01 17.28 -13.01
CA THR A 448 16.80 17.73 -14.18
C THR A 448 18.09 18.42 -13.76
N SER A 449 18.06 19.29 -12.75
CA SER A 449 19.28 19.96 -12.26
C SER A 449 20.26 18.98 -11.62
N TYR A 450 19.78 18.01 -10.84
CA TYR A 450 20.58 16.98 -10.17
C TYR A 450 21.30 16.07 -11.18
N TYR A 451 20.56 15.50 -12.13
CA TYR A 451 21.16 14.63 -13.14
C TYR A 451 22.05 15.40 -14.14
N THR A 452 21.80 16.69 -14.38
CA THR A 452 22.70 17.53 -15.18
C THR A 452 24.07 17.70 -14.49
N GLU A 453 24.12 17.97 -13.18
CA GLU A 453 25.38 18.02 -12.43
C GLU A 453 26.12 16.68 -12.50
N LEU A 454 25.45 15.58 -12.17
CA LEU A 454 26.00 14.23 -12.17
C LEU A 454 26.56 13.81 -13.55
N LEU A 455 25.86 14.14 -14.63
CA LEU A 455 26.33 13.93 -16.01
C LEU A 455 27.63 14.71 -16.30
N ARG A 456 27.76 15.94 -15.80
CA ARG A 456 28.97 16.74 -15.98
C ARG A 456 30.13 16.28 -15.09
N THR A 457 29.91 16.02 -13.80
CA THR A 457 30.99 15.78 -12.83
C THR A 457 31.52 14.35 -12.86
N GLU A 458 30.64 13.34 -12.97
CA GLU A 458 31.02 11.93 -12.87
C GLU A 458 31.22 11.27 -14.25
N PHE A 459 30.53 11.76 -15.29
CA PHE A 459 30.56 11.18 -16.63
C PHE A 459 31.34 11.99 -17.67
N ASP A 460 31.80 13.20 -17.36
CA ASP A 460 32.58 14.07 -18.27
C ASP A 460 31.84 14.29 -19.61
N VAL A 461 30.58 14.73 -19.51
CA VAL A 461 29.67 14.98 -20.64
C VAL A 461 29.92 16.37 -21.24
N ASP A 462 29.99 16.47 -22.57
CA ASP A 462 30.27 17.71 -23.32
C ASP A 462 29.04 18.59 -23.53
N ILE A 463 27.85 17.98 -23.65
CA ILE A 463 26.60 18.67 -23.96
C ILE A 463 25.41 17.97 -23.28
N VAL A 464 24.49 18.74 -22.68
CA VAL A 464 23.32 18.17 -21.97
C VAL A 464 22.00 18.70 -22.54
N PHE A 465 21.07 17.79 -22.81
CA PHE A 465 19.71 18.09 -23.26
C PHE A 465 18.70 17.76 -22.16
N ALA A 466 17.81 18.71 -21.87
CA ALA A 466 16.65 18.48 -21.00
C ALA A 466 15.41 18.23 -21.87
N ILE A 467 14.74 17.11 -21.68
CA ILE A 467 13.43 16.83 -22.27
C ILE A 467 12.41 16.85 -21.13
N ILE A 468 11.36 17.65 -21.28
CA ILE A 468 10.21 17.64 -20.39
C ILE A 468 8.95 17.32 -21.20
N HIS A 469 8.19 16.31 -20.76
CA HIS A 469 6.82 16.13 -21.23
C HIS A 469 5.90 17.13 -20.53
N ASP A 470 6.10 18.41 -20.85
CA ASP A 470 5.28 19.57 -20.50
C ASP A 470 5.76 20.79 -21.33
N SER A 471 5.20 21.96 -21.08
CA SER A 471 5.64 23.25 -21.59
C SER A 471 5.76 24.35 -20.52
N ASP A 472 5.81 24.00 -19.21
CA ASP A 472 5.82 24.99 -18.14
C ASP A 472 6.95 26.04 -18.25
N SER A 473 6.53 27.30 -18.17
CA SER A 473 7.39 28.47 -18.17
C SER A 473 8.38 28.55 -16.99
N TYR A 474 8.06 28.01 -15.80
CA TYR A 474 8.95 28.09 -14.64
C TYR A 474 10.13 27.11 -14.76
N PHE A 475 9.89 25.86 -15.14
CA PHE A 475 10.92 24.88 -15.51
C PHE A 475 11.84 25.44 -16.60
N ASN A 476 11.24 25.88 -17.72
CA ASN A 476 11.96 26.43 -18.87
C ASN A 476 12.86 27.63 -18.51
N ASN A 477 12.39 28.55 -17.66
CA ASN A 477 13.21 29.69 -17.21
C ASN A 477 14.27 29.29 -16.18
N SER A 478 13.97 28.34 -15.30
CA SER A 478 14.90 27.88 -14.26
C SER A 478 16.08 27.12 -14.87
N ILE A 479 15.79 26.06 -15.64
CA ILE A 479 16.80 25.19 -16.26
C ILE A 479 17.67 25.96 -17.27
N SER A 480 17.09 26.80 -18.13
CA SER A 480 17.89 27.62 -19.08
C SER A 480 18.75 28.69 -18.41
N SER A 481 18.47 29.05 -17.14
CA SER A 481 19.28 30.03 -16.40
C SER A 481 20.52 29.42 -15.72
N ALA A 482 20.56 28.09 -15.59
CA ALA A 482 21.62 27.36 -14.89
C ALA A 482 23.00 27.52 -15.57
N GLN A 483 24.07 27.40 -14.77
CA GLN A 483 25.44 27.75 -15.17
C GLN A 483 26.45 26.74 -14.61
N GLY A 484 27.60 26.61 -15.26
CA GLY A 484 28.62 25.64 -14.88
C GLY A 484 28.11 24.21 -15.10
N ASP A 485 28.35 23.35 -14.12
CA ASP A 485 28.04 21.91 -14.20
C ASP A 485 26.52 21.63 -14.23
N TYR A 486 25.68 22.62 -13.89
CA TYR A 486 24.22 22.58 -14.02
C TYR A 486 23.68 23.02 -15.40
N LYS A 487 24.55 23.39 -16.36
CA LYS A 487 24.12 23.98 -17.63
C LYS A 487 23.67 22.92 -18.65
N VAL A 488 22.44 23.08 -19.12
CA VAL A 488 21.92 22.43 -20.34
C VAL A 488 22.16 23.29 -21.59
N ASP A 489 22.00 22.69 -22.75
CA ASP A 489 22.33 23.24 -24.07
C ASP A 489 21.14 23.34 -25.02
N ALA A 490 20.06 22.60 -24.75
CA ALA A 490 18.72 22.78 -25.32
C ALA A 490 17.65 22.24 -24.35
N ILE A 491 16.41 22.74 -24.49
CA ILE A 491 15.23 22.22 -23.81
C ILE A 491 14.18 21.79 -24.83
N PHE A 492 13.61 20.62 -24.63
CA PHE A 492 12.65 19.96 -25.51
C PHE A 492 11.35 19.72 -24.75
N ASN A 493 10.24 20.26 -25.28
CA ASN A 493 8.96 20.32 -24.57
C ASN A 493 7.90 19.43 -25.27
N GLY A 494 6.88 18.99 -24.55
CA GLY A 494 5.75 18.19 -25.06
C GLY A 494 4.40 18.60 -24.45
N HIS A 495 3.43 17.69 -24.43
CA HIS A 495 2.12 17.76 -23.74
C HIS A 495 1.10 18.79 -24.24
N SER A 496 1.53 19.97 -24.70
CA SER A 496 0.62 21.06 -25.11
C SER A 496 0.34 21.12 -26.62
N HIS A 497 0.87 20.17 -27.40
CA HIS A 497 0.69 20.03 -28.86
C HIS A 497 1.03 21.29 -29.69
N GLN A 498 1.78 22.24 -29.14
CA GLN A 498 2.11 23.52 -29.78
C GLN A 498 3.28 23.39 -30.76
N THR A 499 3.39 24.32 -31.70
CA THR A 499 4.52 24.38 -32.65
C THR A 499 5.27 25.69 -32.45
N TYR A 500 6.44 25.63 -31.82
CA TYR A 500 7.27 26.81 -31.59
C TYR A 500 8.76 26.49 -31.47
N VAL A 501 9.57 27.52 -31.67
CA VAL A 501 10.97 27.61 -31.24
C VAL A 501 11.13 28.97 -30.57
N ASP A 502 11.72 28.99 -29.38
CA ASP A 502 12.10 30.21 -28.65
C ASP A 502 13.56 30.10 -28.18
N ILE A 503 14.15 31.20 -27.68
CA ILE A 503 15.51 31.23 -27.13
C ILE A 503 15.47 31.91 -25.76
N ILE A 504 15.47 31.09 -24.71
CA ILE A 504 15.39 31.55 -23.31
C ILE A 504 16.81 31.51 -22.72
N ASN A 505 17.28 32.65 -22.19
CA ASN A 505 18.64 32.84 -21.64
C ASN A 505 19.81 32.55 -22.61
N GLY A 506 19.54 32.28 -23.89
CA GLY A 506 20.52 31.86 -24.90
C GLY A 506 20.45 30.36 -25.26
N ILE A 507 19.59 29.60 -24.59
CA ILE A 507 19.30 28.18 -24.83
C ILE A 507 18.06 28.08 -25.74
N PRO A 508 18.09 27.28 -26.83
CA PRO A 508 16.90 27.03 -27.64
C PRO A 508 15.89 26.16 -26.87
N VAL A 509 14.61 26.48 -27.04
CA VAL A 509 13.47 25.75 -26.46
C VAL A 509 12.48 25.44 -27.58
N ILE A 510 12.13 24.17 -27.77
CA ILE A 510 11.33 23.71 -28.94
C ILE A 510 10.17 22.79 -28.54
N GLN A 511 9.07 22.89 -29.30
CA GLN A 511 8.02 21.88 -29.36
C GLN A 511 7.56 21.69 -30.82
N SER A 512 7.29 20.45 -31.21
CA SER A 512 7.13 20.00 -32.59
C SER A 512 5.70 19.55 -32.93
N ALA A 513 4.73 20.38 -32.55
CA ALA A 513 3.30 20.11 -32.72
C ALA A 513 2.87 18.86 -31.95
N SER A 514 2.13 17.98 -32.61
CA SER A 514 1.79 16.61 -32.21
C SER A 514 1.47 15.82 -33.49
N ASN A 515 1.15 14.53 -33.39
CA ASN A 515 0.66 13.69 -34.49
C ASN A 515 1.60 13.65 -35.72
N ALA A 516 2.93 13.67 -35.51
CA ALA A 516 3.92 13.72 -36.59
C ALA A 516 3.75 14.91 -37.58
N ARG A 517 3.13 16.03 -37.15
CA ARG A 517 2.84 17.21 -37.98
C ARG A 517 4.01 18.18 -38.16
N ALA A 518 5.05 18.05 -37.35
CA ALA A 518 6.34 18.72 -37.52
C ALA A 518 7.46 17.78 -37.07
N LEU A 519 8.68 18.09 -37.51
CA LEU A 519 9.92 17.46 -37.03
C LEU A 519 10.84 18.56 -36.53
N GLY A 520 11.08 18.61 -35.22
CA GLY A 520 12.02 19.56 -34.64
C GLY A 520 13.43 19.28 -35.13
N HIS A 521 14.19 20.32 -35.40
CA HIS A 521 15.60 20.23 -35.81
C HIS A 521 16.41 21.35 -35.16
N ILE A 522 17.52 20.99 -34.52
CA ILE A 522 18.50 21.92 -33.97
C ILE A 522 19.88 21.55 -34.50
N GLU A 523 20.61 22.55 -35.01
CA GLU A 523 21.99 22.41 -35.45
C GLU A 523 22.93 23.08 -34.43
N PHE A 524 23.86 22.29 -33.89
CA PHE A 524 24.96 22.76 -33.06
C PHE A 524 26.26 22.75 -33.85
N SER A 525 27.13 23.74 -33.61
CA SER A 525 28.51 23.75 -34.10
C SER A 525 29.49 23.54 -32.96
N VAL A 526 30.52 22.74 -33.20
CA VAL A 526 31.67 22.50 -32.32
C VAL A 526 32.84 23.31 -32.84
N ASN A 527 33.33 24.28 -32.06
CA ASN A 527 34.45 25.11 -32.51
C ASN A 527 35.83 24.47 -32.19
N SER A 528 36.92 25.08 -32.67
CA SER A 528 38.29 24.57 -32.49
C SER A 528 38.82 24.52 -31.04
N ASN A 529 38.02 24.96 -30.07
CA ASN A 529 38.28 24.89 -28.63
C ASN A 529 37.37 23.87 -27.93
N GLN A 530 36.57 23.09 -28.69
CA GLN A 530 35.47 22.25 -28.20
C GLN A 530 34.34 23.04 -27.48
N GLU A 531 34.23 24.35 -27.73
CA GLU A 531 33.05 25.11 -27.30
C GLU A 531 31.89 24.80 -28.27
N ILE A 532 30.81 24.20 -27.75
CA ILE A 532 29.62 23.81 -28.51
C ILE A 532 28.56 24.91 -28.42
N SER A 533 27.87 25.21 -29.53
CA SER A 533 26.76 26.18 -29.53
C SER A 533 25.74 25.92 -30.62
N ALA A 534 24.45 26.00 -30.27
CA ALA A 534 23.34 26.00 -31.23
C ALA A 534 23.40 27.24 -32.11
N TYR A 535 23.27 27.08 -33.43
CA TYR A 535 23.22 28.19 -34.39
C TYR A 535 21.93 28.25 -35.21
N GLN A 536 21.20 27.14 -35.32
CA GLN A 536 19.90 27.05 -35.98
C GLN A 536 18.97 26.13 -35.19
N ALA A 537 17.68 26.49 -35.13
CA ALA A 537 16.63 25.70 -34.52
C ALA A 537 15.31 26.01 -35.23
N GLU A 538 14.63 24.99 -35.76
CA GLU A 538 13.37 25.15 -36.49
C GLU A 538 12.47 23.91 -36.40
N ASN A 539 11.25 24.03 -36.92
CA ASN A 539 10.32 22.92 -37.10
C ASN A 539 10.19 22.61 -38.60
N LEU A 540 10.74 21.47 -39.01
CA LEU A 540 10.74 20.99 -40.39
C LEU A 540 9.35 20.49 -40.82
N ASN A 541 9.06 20.76 -42.08
CA ASN A 541 7.84 20.44 -42.81
C ASN A 541 8.18 20.37 -44.32
N SER A 542 7.22 19.98 -45.15
CA SER A 542 7.43 19.77 -46.59
C SER A 542 7.83 21.01 -47.41
N TYR A 543 7.83 22.21 -46.83
CA TYR A 543 8.28 23.45 -47.50
C TYR A 543 9.74 23.85 -47.21
N ASN A 544 10.30 23.53 -46.04
CA ASN A 544 11.70 23.83 -45.67
C ASN A 544 12.63 22.62 -45.90
N ASP A 545 12.22 21.39 -45.60
CA ASP A 545 12.92 20.19 -46.07
C ASP A 545 12.13 19.47 -47.18
N THR A 546 12.73 19.37 -48.37
CA THR A 546 12.11 18.68 -49.51
C THR A 546 12.03 17.15 -49.34
N ARG A 547 12.85 16.53 -48.47
CA ARG A 547 12.82 15.08 -48.18
C ARG A 547 11.49 14.63 -47.56
N LEU A 548 10.82 15.51 -46.81
CA LEU A 548 9.48 15.29 -46.26
C LEU A 548 8.38 15.20 -47.34
N ASN A 549 8.70 15.40 -48.63
CA ASN A 549 7.80 15.12 -49.76
C ASN A 549 7.92 13.68 -50.28
N SER A 550 8.65 12.78 -49.61
CA SER A 550 8.83 11.39 -50.02
C SER A 550 8.94 10.44 -48.83
N GLU A 551 8.42 9.23 -48.99
CA GLU A 551 8.51 8.17 -47.99
C GLU A 551 9.87 7.46 -48.04
N PHE A 552 10.38 7.02 -46.88
CA PHE A 552 11.52 6.10 -46.83
C PHE A 552 11.04 4.68 -47.17
N PRO A 553 11.46 4.04 -48.28
CA PRO A 553 10.77 2.84 -48.80
C PRO A 553 10.79 1.63 -47.86
N GLY A 554 11.81 1.50 -47.00
CA GLY A 554 11.90 0.42 -46.02
C GLY A 554 10.90 0.58 -44.87
N LEU A 555 10.79 1.79 -44.32
CA LEU A 555 9.84 2.13 -43.26
C LEU A 555 8.40 2.07 -43.77
N ALA A 556 8.14 2.58 -44.98
CA ALA A 556 6.85 2.39 -45.65
C ALA A 556 6.48 0.90 -45.81
N THR A 557 7.46 0.02 -46.07
CA THR A 557 7.22 -1.44 -46.14
C THR A 557 6.88 -2.05 -44.78
N LEU A 558 7.54 -1.61 -43.70
CA LEU A 558 7.20 -2.00 -42.32
C LEU A 558 5.78 -1.55 -41.95
N ILE A 559 5.46 -0.29 -42.19
CA ILE A 559 4.13 0.30 -41.95
C ILE A 559 3.03 -0.48 -42.69
N ASN A 560 3.22 -0.75 -43.98
CA ASN A 560 2.26 -1.54 -44.76
C ASN A 560 2.11 -2.99 -44.26
N THR A 561 3.11 -3.55 -43.57
CA THR A 561 3.04 -4.88 -42.94
C THR A 561 2.15 -4.86 -41.69
N TYR A 562 2.13 -3.77 -40.93
CA TYR A 562 1.19 -3.56 -39.83
C TYR A 562 -0.23 -3.26 -40.34
N VAL A 563 -0.38 -2.38 -41.34
CA VAL A 563 -1.68 -2.08 -41.99
C VAL A 563 -2.35 -3.35 -42.51
N ALA A 564 -1.64 -4.20 -43.25
CA ALA A 564 -2.19 -5.42 -43.86
C ALA A 564 -2.66 -6.49 -42.83
N GLN A 565 -2.22 -6.40 -41.57
CA GLN A 565 -2.71 -7.30 -40.51
C GLN A 565 -4.08 -6.87 -39.97
N ILE A 566 -4.35 -5.57 -39.88
CA ILE A 566 -5.60 -5.03 -39.32
C ILE A 566 -6.60 -4.50 -40.36
N GLU A 567 -6.19 -4.30 -41.62
CA GLU A 567 -7.07 -3.89 -42.73
C GLU A 567 -8.42 -4.64 -42.77
N PRO A 568 -8.52 -5.97 -42.53
CA PRO A 568 -9.81 -6.68 -42.54
C PRO A 568 -10.75 -6.29 -41.39
N LEU A 569 -10.20 -5.82 -40.26
CA LEU A 569 -10.94 -5.35 -39.09
C LEU A 569 -11.28 -3.85 -39.20
N LEU A 570 -10.31 -3.04 -39.67
CA LEU A 570 -10.51 -1.61 -39.94
C LEU A 570 -11.58 -1.35 -41.01
N ASN A 571 -11.78 -2.28 -41.94
CA ASN A 571 -12.81 -2.19 -42.98
C ASN A 571 -14.10 -2.98 -42.64
N GLU A 572 -14.24 -3.52 -41.43
CA GLU A 572 -15.52 -4.12 -41.00
C GLU A 572 -16.54 -3.01 -40.74
N VAL A 573 -17.39 -2.70 -41.73
CA VAL A 573 -18.50 -1.76 -41.56
C VAL A 573 -19.57 -2.38 -40.67
N ILE A 574 -19.74 -1.81 -39.48
CA ILE A 574 -20.78 -2.19 -38.52
C ILE A 574 -22.11 -1.54 -38.94
N ILE A 575 -22.09 -0.22 -39.16
CA ILE A 575 -23.28 0.61 -39.45
C ILE A 575 -22.86 1.94 -40.10
N TYR A 576 -23.78 2.69 -40.73
CA TYR A 576 -23.48 4.02 -41.32
C TYR A 576 -24.13 5.15 -40.51
N SER A 577 -23.48 6.31 -40.39
CA SER A 577 -24.09 7.45 -39.68
C SER A 577 -25.29 8.03 -40.43
N SER A 578 -26.43 8.20 -39.76
CA SER A 578 -27.64 8.81 -40.35
C SER A 578 -27.49 10.30 -40.66
N ARG A 579 -26.65 11.02 -39.90
CA ARG A 579 -26.42 12.47 -39.99
C ARG A 579 -25.03 12.86 -39.46
N ASP A 580 -24.74 14.15 -39.44
CA ASP A 580 -23.59 14.68 -38.72
C ASP A 580 -23.86 14.66 -37.21
N TYR A 581 -22.86 14.28 -36.42
CA TYR A 581 -22.85 14.28 -34.95
C TYR A 581 -21.60 15.00 -34.44
N GLY A 582 -21.80 16.05 -33.64
CA GLY A 582 -20.70 16.76 -32.97
C GLY A 582 -20.22 16.03 -31.72
N LYS A 583 -19.00 16.38 -31.25
CA LYS A 583 -18.35 15.72 -30.08
C LYS A 583 -19.27 15.62 -28.86
N THR A 584 -19.92 16.71 -28.44
CA THR A 584 -20.89 16.71 -27.32
C THR A 584 -21.96 15.62 -27.44
N GLU A 585 -22.56 15.44 -28.63
CA GLU A 585 -23.62 14.43 -28.83
C GLU A 585 -23.07 13.00 -28.72
N LEU A 586 -21.82 12.79 -29.15
CA LEU A 586 -21.10 11.53 -29.01
C LEU A 586 -20.67 11.30 -27.54
N THR A 587 -20.29 12.35 -26.80
CA THR A 587 -19.96 12.29 -25.36
C THR A 587 -21.20 11.98 -24.51
N GLU A 588 -22.33 12.66 -24.77
CA GLU A 588 -23.65 12.36 -24.17
C GLU A 588 -24.07 10.90 -24.43
N PHE A 589 -23.84 10.40 -25.64
CA PHE A 589 -24.13 9.02 -26.01
C PHE A 589 -23.18 8.02 -25.34
N MET A 590 -21.87 8.29 -25.27
CA MET A 590 -20.95 7.45 -24.50
C MET A 590 -21.35 7.40 -23.02
N ALA A 591 -21.76 8.53 -22.42
CA ALA A 591 -22.33 8.54 -21.07
C ALA A 591 -23.62 7.69 -20.95
N LYS A 592 -24.45 7.63 -21.99
CA LYS A 592 -25.62 6.72 -22.08
C LYS A 592 -25.20 5.25 -22.14
N ILE A 593 -24.12 4.92 -22.84
CA ILE A 593 -23.58 3.56 -22.93
C ILE A 593 -22.94 3.12 -21.61
N ILE A 594 -22.09 3.96 -21.03
CA ILE A 594 -21.47 3.74 -19.71
C ILE A 594 -22.54 3.55 -18.62
N ARG A 595 -23.67 4.26 -18.70
CA ARG A 595 -24.84 4.02 -17.82
C ARG A 595 -25.48 2.65 -18.05
N GLN A 596 -25.67 2.27 -19.31
CA GLN A 596 -26.38 1.03 -19.68
C GLN A 596 -25.54 -0.21 -19.35
N ALA A 597 -24.24 -0.21 -19.66
CA ALA A 597 -23.32 -1.30 -19.34
C ALA A 597 -23.18 -1.55 -17.83
N ALA A 598 -23.12 -0.48 -17.03
CA ALA A 598 -23.04 -0.58 -15.57
C ALA A 598 -24.40 -0.76 -14.85
N GLY A 599 -25.52 -0.57 -15.55
CA GLY A 599 -26.88 -0.66 -14.96
C GLY A 599 -27.21 0.45 -13.95
N SER A 600 -26.59 1.62 -14.06
CA SER A 600 -26.59 2.71 -13.05
C SER A 600 -27.75 3.72 -13.21
N ASP A 601 -27.95 4.59 -12.20
CA ASP A 601 -28.92 5.71 -12.26
C ASP A 601 -28.48 6.79 -13.25
N VAL A 602 -27.17 7.07 -13.30
CA VAL A 602 -26.52 8.11 -14.11
C VAL A 602 -25.23 7.56 -14.72
N GLY A 603 -24.94 7.93 -15.97
CA GLY A 603 -23.63 7.78 -16.58
C GLY A 603 -22.99 9.13 -16.88
N ILE A 604 -21.67 9.24 -16.76
CA ILE A 604 -20.86 10.44 -17.01
C ILE A 604 -19.69 10.08 -17.94
N HIS A 605 -19.35 10.92 -18.92
CA HIS A 605 -18.15 10.79 -19.74
C HIS A 605 -17.47 12.16 -19.95
N ASN A 606 -16.15 12.21 -20.01
CA ASN A 606 -15.37 13.44 -20.21
C ASN A 606 -15.34 13.88 -21.67
N SER A 607 -15.56 15.17 -21.92
CA SER A 607 -15.58 15.74 -23.28
C SER A 607 -14.22 15.63 -23.99
N GLY A 608 -13.12 15.48 -23.24
CA GLY A 608 -11.77 15.21 -23.78
C GLY A 608 -11.54 13.77 -24.25
N GLY A 609 -12.35 12.81 -23.78
CA GLY A 609 -12.31 11.41 -24.20
C GLY A 609 -12.84 11.19 -25.62
N THR A 610 -13.72 12.09 -26.09
CA THR A 610 -14.28 12.08 -27.44
C THR A 610 -13.35 12.83 -28.41
N ARG A 611 -12.55 12.09 -29.18
CA ARG A 611 -11.48 12.64 -30.01
C ARG A 611 -11.89 13.06 -31.41
N GLU A 612 -12.98 12.54 -31.98
CA GLU A 612 -13.47 12.97 -33.31
C GLU A 612 -14.99 13.17 -33.46
N VAL A 613 -15.38 13.76 -34.59
CA VAL A 613 -16.78 13.91 -35.04
C VAL A 613 -17.18 12.80 -36.03
N LEU A 614 -18.48 12.56 -36.17
CA LEU A 614 -19.02 11.56 -37.10
C LEU A 614 -19.89 12.23 -38.16
N ASN A 615 -19.52 12.10 -39.43
CA ASN A 615 -20.17 12.79 -40.57
C ASN A 615 -21.31 11.96 -41.18
N GLN A 616 -22.29 12.61 -41.82
CA GLN A 616 -23.40 11.92 -42.48
C GLN A 616 -22.90 10.93 -43.54
N GLY A 617 -23.36 9.67 -43.44
CA GLY A 617 -22.99 8.60 -44.37
C GLY A 617 -21.58 8.04 -44.16
N GLN A 618 -20.82 8.52 -43.18
CA GLN A 618 -19.58 7.88 -42.74
C GLN A 618 -19.89 6.47 -42.25
N ALA A 619 -19.13 5.48 -42.72
CA ALA A 619 -19.18 4.14 -42.17
C ALA A 619 -18.54 4.18 -40.78
N MET A 620 -19.20 3.59 -39.77
CA MET A 620 -18.54 3.25 -38.53
C MET A 620 -17.99 1.83 -38.64
N THR A 621 -16.67 1.76 -38.63
CA THR A 621 -15.90 0.52 -38.49
C THR A 621 -15.23 0.48 -37.13
N ILE A 622 -14.47 -0.58 -36.84
CA ILE A 622 -13.58 -0.61 -35.67
C ILE A 622 -12.51 0.51 -35.74
N GLY A 623 -12.04 0.90 -36.93
CA GLY A 623 -11.17 2.08 -37.06
C GLY A 623 -11.84 3.34 -36.51
N THR A 624 -13.10 3.55 -36.89
CA THR A 624 -13.90 4.70 -36.45
C THR A 624 -14.21 4.71 -34.95
N THR A 625 -14.25 3.56 -34.27
CA THR A 625 -14.45 3.54 -32.82
C THR A 625 -13.21 3.97 -32.06
N TYR A 626 -12.01 3.60 -32.52
CA TYR A 626 -10.76 4.16 -31.99
C TYR A 626 -10.58 5.64 -32.36
N GLU A 627 -10.92 6.08 -33.58
CA GLU A 627 -10.86 7.50 -33.98
C GLU A 627 -11.68 8.40 -33.04
N ILE A 628 -12.87 7.95 -32.64
CA ILE A 628 -13.76 8.73 -31.76
C ILE A 628 -13.40 8.54 -30.27
N PHE A 629 -13.02 7.34 -29.84
CA PHE A 629 -12.77 6.99 -28.43
C PHE A 629 -11.51 6.09 -28.28
N PRO A 630 -10.28 6.61 -28.44
CA PRO A 630 -9.08 5.76 -28.52
C PRO A 630 -8.63 5.18 -27.17
N PHE A 631 -9.05 5.77 -26.06
CA PHE A 631 -8.63 5.40 -24.71
C PHE A 631 -9.34 4.13 -24.24
N ASP A 632 -8.59 3.13 -23.78
CA ASP A 632 -9.15 1.87 -23.28
C ASP A 632 -9.57 1.97 -21.79
N ASN A 633 -10.24 3.07 -21.44
CA ASN A 633 -10.65 3.36 -20.07
C ASN A 633 -11.66 2.34 -19.55
N GLN A 634 -11.50 1.88 -18.30
CA GLN A 634 -12.44 0.95 -17.69
C GLN A 634 -13.67 1.67 -17.13
N ILE A 635 -14.85 1.11 -17.37
CA ILE A 635 -16.09 1.53 -16.71
C ILE A 635 -15.98 1.23 -15.21
N ILE A 636 -16.25 2.26 -14.39
CA ILE A 636 -16.39 2.17 -12.94
C ILE A 636 -17.78 2.69 -12.55
N SER A 637 -18.44 2.05 -11.58
CA SER A 637 -19.72 2.48 -11.01
C SER A 637 -19.57 2.74 -9.52
N ALA A 638 -19.92 3.96 -9.09
CA ALA A 638 -19.75 4.42 -7.71
C ALA A 638 -21.08 4.95 -7.15
N LYS A 639 -21.33 4.72 -5.87
CA LYS A 639 -22.56 5.11 -5.19
C LYS A 639 -22.34 6.38 -4.38
N ILE A 640 -22.56 7.53 -5.01
CA ILE A 640 -22.27 8.86 -4.44
C ILE A 640 -23.53 9.56 -3.93
N LEU A 641 -23.35 10.59 -3.10
CA LEU A 641 -24.44 11.44 -2.63
C LEU A 641 -24.98 12.33 -3.75
N GLY A 642 -26.26 12.67 -3.68
CA GLY A 642 -26.94 13.56 -4.62
C GLY A 642 -26.33 14.97 -4.68
N VAL A 643 -25.69 15.45 -3.60
CA VAL A 643 -24.95 16.73 -3.62
C VAL A 643 -23.70 16.67 -4.49
N GLU A 644 -22.96 15.55 -4.45
CA GLU A 644 -21.76 15.32 -5.27
C GLU A 644 -22.15 15.09 -6.74
N LEU A 645 -23.22 14.34 -6.98
CA LEU A 645 -23.81 14.19 -8.31
C LEU A 645 -24.28 15.54 -8.88
N ILE A 646 -24.92 16.40 -8.09
CA ILE A 646 -25.27 17.76 -8.53
C ILE A 646 -24.02 18.58 -8.85
N SER A 647 -22.89 18.37 -8.17
CA SER A 647 -21.61 19.00 -8.53
C SER A 647 -21.14 18.58 -9.92
N LEU A 648 -21.10 17.26 -10.18
CA LEU A 648 -20.74 16.70 -11.50
C LEU A 648 -21.63 17.22 -12.64
N LEU A 649 -22.95 17.21 -12.44
CA LEU A 649 -23.93 17.64 -13.45
C LEU A 649 -23.91 19.16 -13.75
N ASN A 650 -23.10 19.95 -13.04
CA ASN A 650 -22.83 21.36 -13.34
C ASN A 650 -21.41 21.60 -13.88
N ASN A 651 -20.58 20.57 -14.04
CA ASN A 651 -19.22 20.69 -14.57
C ASN A 651 -19.25 20.58 -16.12
N SER A 652 -18.76 21.60 -16.81
CA SER A 652 -18.76 21.68 -18.28
C SER A 652 -17.71 20.83 -18.99
N SER A 653 -16.88 20.07 -18.26
CA SER A 653 -15.87 19.16 -18.82
C SER A 653 -16.37 17.71 -18.97
N VAL A 654 -17.62 17.44 -18.58
CA VAL A 654 -18.28 16.14 -18.71
C VAL A 654 -19.68 16.29 -19.27
N GLU A 655 -20.12 15.30 -20.04
CA GLU A 655 -21.53 15.14 -20.43
C GLU A 655 -22.14 13.94 -19.71
N TYR A 656 -23.47 13.87 -19.65
CA TYR A 656 -24.18 12.90 -18.80
C TYR A 656 -25.44 12.30 -19.43
N SER A 657 -25.79 11.10 -18.96
CA SER A 657 -27.06 10.45 -19.25
C SER A 657 -27.77 10.05 -17.96
N LEU A 658 -29.04 10.43 -17.82
CA LEU A 658 -29.90 9.97 -16.72
C LEU A 658 -30.71 8.74 -17.16
N ARG A 659 -31.08 7.86 -16.22
CA ARG A 659 -32.04 6.78 -16.50
C ARG A 659 -33.45 7.30 -16.75
N GLU A 660 -34.26 6.52 -17.46
CA GLU A 660 -35.66 6.86 -17.74
C GLU A 660 -36.43 7.14 -16.43
N GLY A 661 -37.13 8.29 -16.40
CA GLY A 661 -37.92 8.74 -15.26
C GLY A 661 -37.15 9.46 -14.15
N LEU A 662 -35.84 9.69 -14.30
CA LEU A 662 -35.04 10.55 -13.41
C LEU A 662 -34.71 11.87 -14.12
N ASN A 663 -35.12 13.00 -13.53
CA ASN A 663 -34.72 14.35 -14.01
C ASN A 663 -33.73 14.99 -13.01
N VAL A 664 -32.93 15.96 -13.46
CA VAL A 664 -32.01 16.72 -12.59
C VAL A 664 -32.75 17.39 -11.41
N SER A 665 -34.00 17.81 -11.61
CA SER A 665 -34.87 18.37 -10.56
C SER A 665 -35.25 17.40 -9.45
N ASP A 666 -35.10 16.10 -9.68
CA ASP A 666 -35.57 15.04 -8.79
C ASP A 666 -34.41 14.46 -7.95
N ILE A 667 -33.18 14.96 -8.17
CA ILE A 667 -31.99 14.57 -7.44
C ILE A 667 -32.03 15.24 -6.05
N LEU A 668 -32.16 14.41 -5.01
CA LEU A 668 -32.21 14.86 -3.62
C LEU A 668 -30.78 14.89 -3.06
N PRO A 669 -30.26 16.04 -2.58
CA PRO A 669 -28.85 16.17 -2.15
C PRO A 669 -28.38 15.15 -1.09
N GLY A 670 -29.30 14.67 -0.24
CA GLY A 670 -29.03 13.68 0.81
C GLY A 670 -29.48 12.25 0.49
N ALA A 671 -29.81 11.94 -0.78
CA ALA A 671 -30.01 10.57 -1.25
C ALA A 671 -28.74 10.05 -1.94
N TYR A 672 -28.61 8.73 -2.10
CA TYR A 672 -27.52 8.10 -2.85
C TYR A 672 -28.00 7.63 -4.22
N TYR A 673 -27.14 7.75 -5.21
CA TYR A 673 -27.37 7.35 -6.61
C TYR A 673 -26.19 6.52 -7.10
N TRP A 674 -26.45 5.50 -7.92
CA TRP A 674 -25.40 4.82 -8.67
C TRP A 674 -25.01 5.66 -9.89
N VAL A 675 -23.76 6.10 -9.92
CA VAL A 675 -23.20 6.92 -10.99
C VAL A 675 -22.04 6.14 -11.58
N SER A 676 -22.16 5.74 -12.85
CA SER A 676 -21.05 5.15 -13.59
C SER A 676 -20.35 6.18 -14.45
N THR A 677 -19.07 5.96 -14.65
CA THR A 677 -18.20 6.76 -15.48
C THR A 677 -17.00 5.90 -15.91
N ASN A 678 -15.98 6.49 -16.50
CA ASN A 678 -14.72 5.81 -16.77
C ASN A 678 -13.68 6.10 -15.67
N ASP A 679 -12.67 5.23 -15.55
CA ASP A 679 -11.64 5.30 -14.51
C ASP A 679 -10.89 6.64 -14.46
N TYR A 680 -10.67 7.29 -15.61
CA TYR A 680 -10.19 8.68 -15.67
C TYR A 680 -11.07 9.67 -14.89
N VAL A 681 -12.39 9.74 -15.19
CA VAL A 681 -13.31 10.66 -14.50
C VAL A 681 -13.53 10.25 -13.04
N PHE A 682 -13.56 8.94 -12.74
CA PHE A 682 -13.63 8.45 -11.37
C PHE A 682 -12.41 8.88 -10.54
N GLY A 683 -11.21 8.84 -11.14
CA GLY A 683 -9.97 9.25 -10.50
C GLY A 683 -9.90 10.75 -10.19
N ASN A 684 -10.20 11.59 -11.19
CA ASN A 684 -9.81 13.00 -11.21
C ASN A 684 -10.90 14.00 -10.77
N TYR A 685 -12.05 13.53 -10.25
CA TYR A 685 -13.16 14.40 -9.84
C TYR A 685 -13.51 14.19 -8.35
N ASP A 686 -13.54 15.29 -7.57
CA ASP A 686 -13.80 15.31 -6.11
C ASP A 686 -15.07 14.55 -5.70
N ALA A 687 -16.12 14.65 -6.52
CA ALA A 687 -17.42 14.01 -6.29
C ALA A 687 -17.35 12.47 -6.21
N PHE A 688 -16.31 11.86 -6.78
CA PHE A 688 -16.04 10.43 -6.71
C PHE A 688 -15.10 10.03 -5.56
N GLN A 689 -14.54 10.97 -4.78
CA GLN A 689 -13.67 10.62 -3.65
C GLN A 689 -14.47 10.24 -2.37
N ASN A 690 -15.79 10.43 -2.36
CA ASN A 690 -16.68 10.19 -1.20
C ASN A 690 -17.83 9.19 -1.52
N TYR A 691 -17.53 8.08 -2.19
CA TYR A 691 -18.52 7.02 -2.47
C TYR A 691 -18.83 6.15 -1.24
N ALA A 692 -20.03 5.56 -1.22
CA ALA A 692 -20.45 4.60 -0.19
C ALA A 692 -20.24 3.13 -0.62
N GLU A 693 -20.36 2.83 -1.91
CA GLU A 693 -20.17 1.51 -2.53
C GLU A 693 -19.50 1.70 -3.90
N LEU A 694 -18.70 0.73 -4.33
CA LEU A 694 -17.95 0.75 -5.59
C LEU A 694 -18.13 -0.58 -6.34
N TYR A 695 -18.20 -0.53 -7.67
CA TYR A 695 -18.30 -1.68 -8.55
C TYR A 695 -17.48 -1.44 -9.83
N LYS A 696 -16.44 -2.27 -10.04
CA LYS A 696 -15.63 -2.30 -11.27
C LYS A 696 -16.10 -3.48 -12.14
N PRO A 697 -16.94 -3.29 -13.18
CA PRO A 697 -17.38 -4.36 -14.09
C PRO A 697 -16.27 -4.97 -14.97
N GLY A 698 -15.11 -4.32 -15.11
CA GLY A 698 -14.02 -4.80 -15.98
C GLY A 698 -14.34 -4.70 -17.48
N THR A 699 -15.19 -3.74 -17.86
CA THR A 699 -15.58 -3.47 -19.25
C THR A 699 -14.97 -2.15 -19.71
N VAL A 700 -14.30 -2.14 -20.87
CA VAL A 700 -13.78 -0.91 -21.49
C VAL A 700 -14.92 -0.12 -22.13
N ASP A 701 -14.92 1.21 -22.01
CA ASP A 701 -16.04 2.05 -22.49
C ASP A 701 -16.19 2.02 -24.03
N ARG A 702 -15.09 2.07 -24.80
CA ARG A 702 -15.07 1.82 -26.26
C ARG A 702 -15.69 0.46 -26.65
N ILE A 703 -15.41 -0.62 -25.91
CA ILE A 703 -15.96 -1.96 -26.23
C ILE A 703 -17.48 -1.98 -25.99
N ALA A 704 -17.97 -1.35 -24.92
CA ALA A 704 -19.40 -1.22 -24.68
C ALA A 704 -20.11 -0.38 -25.79
N PHE A 705 -19.42 0.60 -26.36
CA PHE A 705 -19.91 1.36 -27.52
C PHE A 705 -19.95 0.51 -28.79
N GLU A 706 -18.91 -0.29 -29.07
CA GLU A 706 -18.89 -1.24 -30.20
C GLU A 706 -20.03 -2.28 -30.12
N ASP A 707 -20.32 -2.81 -28.93
CA ASP A 707 -21.46 -3.71 -28.70
C ASP A 707 -22.81 -3.02 -28.99
N GLU A 708 -22.99 -1.76 -28.60
CA GLU A 708 -24.19 -0.98 -28.96
C GLU A 708 -24.29 -0.75 -30.47
N LEU A 709 -23.19 -0.43 -31.17
CA LEU A 709 -23.21 -0.27 -32.63
C LEU A 709 -23.65 -1.57 -33.32
N ARG A 710 -23.11 -2.71 -32.88
CA ARG A 710 -23.49 -4.04 -33.38
C ARG A 710 -24.94 -4.37 -33.05
N ARG A 711 -25.45 -3.98 -31.87
CA ARG A 711 -26.86 -4.12 -31.47
C ARG A 711 -27.81 -3.25 -32.31
N GLN A 712 -27.41 -2.04 -32.69
CA GLN A 712 -28.21 -1.24 -33.64
C GLN A 712 -28.22 -1.88 -35.03
N ALA A 713 -27.08 -2.40 -35.49
CA ALA A 713 -26.92 -3.05 -36.80
C ALA A 713 -27.81 -4.31 -37.00
N GLU A 714 -28.27 -4.96 -35.92
CA GLU A 714 -29.28 -6.04 -36.00
C GLU A 714 -30.63 -5.58 -36.57
N THR A 715 -30.94 -4.28 -36.50
CA THR A 715 -32.29 -3.74 -36.81
C THR A 715 -32.29 -2.51 -37.74
N SER A 716 -31.15 -1.83 -37.90
CA SER A 716 -30.99 -0.65 -38.75
C SER A 716 -29.69 -0.73 -39.56
N THR A 717 -29.67 -0.10 -40.75
CA THR A 717 -28.42 0.19 -41.49
C THR A 717 -27.86 1.57 -41.17
N GLU A 718 -28.62 2.40 -40.45
CA GLU A 718 -28.31 3.77 -40.08
C GLU A 718 -28.21 3.90 -38.56
N PHE A 719 -27.09 4.42 -38.06
CA PHE A 719 -26.84 4.72 -36.66
C PHE A 719 -27.61 5.96 -36.23
N ILE A 720 -28.28 5.86 -35.09
CA ILE A 720 -29.11 6.92 -34.53
C ILE A 720 -28.85 7.06 -33.03
N ILE A 721 -28.46 8.27 -32.62
CA ILE A 721 -28.55 8.72 -31.23
C ILE A 721 -29.98 9.21 -30.98
N ASP A 722 -30.76 8.36 -30.30
CA ASP A 722 -32.11 8.64 -29.75
C ASP A 722 -32.10 9.54 -28.50
#